data_AF-A0A7G9BGH6-F1
#
_entry.id   AF-A0A7G9BGH6-F1
#
_cell.length_a   1.000
_cell.length_b   1.000
_cell.length_c   1.000
_cell.angle_alpha   90.00
_cell.angle_beta   90.00
_cell.angle_gamma   90.00
#
_symmetry.space_group_name_H-M   'P 1'
#
loop_
_entity.id
_entity.type
_entity.pdbx_description
1 polymer ?
#
loop_
_entity_poly.entity_id
_entity_poly.type
_entity_poly.pdbx_seq_one_letter_code
_entity_poly.pdbx_strand_id
1 'polypeptide(L)'
;MNLEFAINNRTQGSFYAVYTPVSCTLRRRDGQPGAAPVPVLVRNQNTNQGGQFVFYTDLSAPPSDSFILQVPGDGSTVSFYIGGKPNAPSTNYNDAAIDFRNGGFSRLVVRFTIRIRKNANNLTVVERDKFLNAFVRVVQEGIYQQFLDMHNEAVSSEIHNRAAFLPWHRIYLLDLERHLQLFDRSVTIPYWDFQAPAPNVFSLDFMGIPASGSGGQLQFSPSNPLNNWYLENLPPLARVPRFNTQQDRALVEARATTLARQPGFNSFARMEGNPHGNSHTSFTGPINFAPTAPQDPLFFMLHANADRIWAEWQMLNPSNVLFDGTNLLAYNPSTMRSPNPRIGDYPDDTMWPWNGVTGNGRPDTAPGGPLIDSPFTNYPGPEPKVIDTIDYQGRITGKSLYFDYDHLPFDNTVPPPSPQRSGMATTAGALAVQEHQEANKRLSNAFRESETADELIRCLNHIDMLTEEDDITKAIAILKDTKLDAGLRALALNRLIEVVSLNEDLFIYVLKVLENQEEPSELRKEALRTIETCSFTSPIFPSLKPKIIQVFRGLTDDHDQEIRENGMSFLAKFKDEFLQRLLIEGLEVPQKALVPEEFAISLLGYDIHAGIYPLLQKIVRTTNNDNSRAAALYLLAGDPNAEKLLVETFLNKDERFDVRKNSLIALKQQSPEDFLEIALKTIADKDENENIRIICLNAVRQMTHIEKTKNRIFTQLQRINLQEVPTTLARELHTLLAQQASDENGENL
;
A
#
# COMPACT_ATOMS: atom_id res chain seq x y z
N MET A 1 -6.27 8.05 -47.43
CA MET A 1 -7.27 7.90 -46.37
C MET A 1 -6.69 8.42 -45.08
N ASN A 2 -7.33 9.44 -44.51
CA ASN A 2 -6.94 10.07 -43.27
C ASN A 2 -7.80 9.48 -42.14
N LEU A 3 -7.25 8.51 -41.42
CA LEU A 3 -7.95 7.85 -40.31
C LEU A 3 -7.84 8.69 -39.04
N GLU A 4 -8.93 8.77 -38.29
CA GLU A 4 -8.94 9.29 -36.92
C GLU A 4 -9.39 8.20 -35.97
N PHE A 5 -8.57 7.96 -34.96
CA PHE A 5 -8.85 7.08 -33.84
C PHE A 5 -9.31 7.91 -32.65
N ALA A 6 -10.27 7.39 -31.89
CA ALA A 6 -10.59 7.90 -30.56
C ALA A 6 -10.80 6.75 -29.57
N ILE A 7 -10.38 6.95 -28.33
CA ILE A 7 -10.67 6.08 -27.18
C ILE A 7 -11.37 6.92 -26.13
N ASN A 8 -12.50 6.44 -25.59
CA ASN A 8 -13.31 7.20 -24.63
C ASN A 8 -13.58 8.66 -25.09
N ASN A 9 -13.89 8.84 -26.38
CA ASN A 9 -14.10 10.14 -27.05
C ASN A 9 -12.86 11.07 -27.12
N ARG A 10 -11.66 10.58 -26.81
CA ARG A 10 -10.40 11.33 -26.90
C ARG A 10 -9.63 10.97 -28.16
N THR A 11 -9.30 11.96 -28.98
CA THR A 11 -8.61 11.79 -30.27
C THR A 11 -7.12 12.16 -30.25
N GLN A 12 -6.62 12.70 -29.14
CA GLN A 12 -5.25 13.20 -28.99
C GLN A 12 -4.74 12.97 -27.56
N GLY A 13 -3.41 13.04 -27.41
CA GLY A 13 -2.71 12.83 -26.16
C GLY A 13 -2.22 11.40 -25.97
N SER A 14 -1.63 11.14 -24.80
CA SER A 14 -1.18 9.82 -24.38
C SER A 14 -2.36 8.87 -24.18
N PHE A 15 -2.31 7.68 -24.75
CA PHE A 15 -3.35 6.67 -24.60
C PHE A 15 -2.93 5.55 -23.64
N TYR A 16 -3.89 5.05 -22.89
CA TYR A 16 -3.69 3.98 -21.93
C TYR A 16 -4.76 2.93 -22.13
N ALA A 17 -4.48 1.74 -21.61
CA ALA A 17 -5.45 0.68 -21.53
C ALA A 17 -5.13 -0.16 -20.29
N VAL A 18 -6.11 -0.96 -19.91
CA VAL A 18 -5.99 -2.02 -18.90
C VAL A 18 -6.47 -3.33 -19.54
N TYR A 19 -6.59 -4.43 -18.80
CA TYR A 19 -7.12 -5.68 -19.36
C TYR A 19 -8.61 -5.58 -19.72
N THR A 20 -9.36 -4.76 -18.99
CA THR A 20 -10.75 -4.44 -19.24
C THR A 20 -10.92 -3.78 -20.62
N PRO A 21 -11.79 -4.32 -21.50
CA PRO A 21 -12.05 -3.77 -22.81
C PRO A 21 -12.66 -2.36 -22.74
N VAL A 22 -12.09 -1.46 -23.53
CA VAL A 22 -12.48 -0.05 -23.60
C VAL A 22 -12.95 0.32 -25.00
N SER A 23 -14.01 1.11 -25.05
CA SER A 23 -14.66 1.50 -26.30
C SER A 23 -13.76 2.43 -27.11
N CYS A 24 -13.54 2.05 -28.36
CA CYS A 24 -12.78 2.80 -29.34
C CYS A 24 -13.66 3.12 -30.54
N THR A 25 -13.36 4.22 -31.21
CA THR A 25 -13.96 4.56 -32.50
C THR A 25 -12.89 4.81 -33.53
N LEU A 26 -13.22 4.50 -34.78
CA LEU A 26 -12.41 4.84 -35.93
C LEU A 26 -13.31 5.50 -36.98
N ARG A 27 -12.83 6.58 -37.59
CA ARG A 27 -13.51 7.21 -38.73
C ARG A 27 -12.53 7.67 -39.80
N ARG A 28 -13.09 7.98 -40.97
CA ARG A 28 -12.38 8.60 -42.07
C ARG A 28 -12.58 10.12 -42.03
N ARG A 29 -11.52 10.90 -41.78
CA ARG A 29 -11.57 12.38 -41.80
C ARG A 29 -11.88 12.93 -43.19
N ASP A 30 -11.43 12.24 -44.24
CA ASP A 30 -11.72 12.52 -45.65
C ASP A 30 -12.97 11.75 -46.14
N GLY A 31 -13.96 11.57 -45.27
CA GLY A 31 -15.26 10.97 -45.59
C GLY A 31 -16.02 11.75 -46.66
N GLN A 32 -16.74 11.05 -47.54
CA GLN A 32 -17.57 11.67 -48.58
C GLN A 32 -18.96 11.00 -48.59
N PRO A 33 -20.07 11.76 -48.58
CA PRO A 33 -21.41 11.20 -48.63
C PRO A 33 -21.57 10.19 -49.78
N GLY A 34 -22.08 9.00 -49.48
CA GLY A 34 -22.28 7.93 -50.46
C GLY A 34 -21.05 7.09 -50.82
N ALA A 35 -19.87 7.37 -50.24
CA ALA A 35 -18.69 6.52 -50.45
C ALA A 35 -18.84 5.16 -49.73
N ALA A 36 -18.44 4.09 -50.41
CA ALA A 36 -18.50 2.73 -49.86
C ALA A 36 -17.61 2.56 -48.61
N PRO A 37 -18.00 1.68 -47.66
CA PRO A 37 -17.14 1.29 -46.55
C PRO A 37 -15.81 0.72 -47.02
N VAL A 38 -14.77 0.92 -46.22
CA VAL A 38 -13.41 0.51 -46.55
C VAL A 38 -12.89 -0.47 -45.50
N PRO A 39 -12.34 -1.64 -45.92
CA PRO A 39 -11.78 -2.60 -44.98
C PRO A 39 -10.46 -2.07 -44.40
N VAL A 40 -10.35 -2.07 -43.08
CA VAL A 40 -9.13 -1.72 -42.34
C VAL A 40 -8.76 -2.91 -41.45
N LEU A 41 -7.58 -3.48 -41.66
CA LEU A 41 -7.00 -4.47 -40.76
C LEU A 41 -6.55 -3.77 -39.49
N VAL A 42 -7.08 -4.21 -38.35
CA VAL A 42 -6.70 -3.77 -37.01
C VAL A 42 -5.91 -4.88 -36.34
N ARG A 43 -4.71 -4.58 -35.85
CA ARG A 43 -3.83 -5.56 -35.18
C ARG A 43 -2.78 -4.90 -34.31
N ASN A 44 -2.11 -5.70 -33.48
CA ASN A 44 -0.85 -5.30 -32.84
C ASN A 44 0.23 -5.00 -33.90
N GLN A 45 0.97 -3.90 -33.74
CA GLN A 45 2.02 -3.51 -34.69
C GLN A 45 3.26 -4.41 -34.60
N ASN A 46 3.78 -4.62 -33.39
CA ASN A 46 4.98 -5.40 -33.12
C ASN A 46 4.81 -6.15 -31.80
N THR A 47 4.62 -7.46 -31.88
CA THR A 47 4.41 -8.32 -30.71
C THR A 47 5.68 -8.55 -29.89
N ASN A 48 6.85 -8.12 -30.37
CA ASN A 48 8.13 -8.32 -29.70
C ASN A 48 8.62 -7.08 -28.91
N GLN A 49 7.87 -5.96 -28.92
CA GLN A 49 8.35 -4.65 -28.46
C GLN A 49 7.66 -4.09 -27.20
N GLY A 50 6.71 -4.80 -26.60
CA GLY A 50 6.03 -4.30 -25.42
C GLY A 50 4.62 -4.85 -25.27
N GLY A 51 3.74 -4.04 -24.66
CA GLY A 51 2.37 -4.44 -24.39
C GLY A 51 1.59 -4.83 -25.64
N GLN A 52 0.64 -5.76 -25.49
CA GLN A 52 -0.18 -6.27 -26.60
C GLN A 52 -1.67 -6.13 -26.29
N PHE A 53 -2.48 -6.05 -27.33
CA PHE A 53 -3.94 -5.96 -27.26
C PHE A 53 -4.63 -7.24 -27.69
N VAL A 54 -5.81 -7.46 -27.13
CA VAL A 54 -6.88 -8.26 -27.70
C VAL A 54 -8.00 -7.34 -28.20
N PHE A 55 -8.64 -7.72 -29.29
CA PHE A 55 -9.64 -6.90 -29.97
C PHE A 55 -11.02 -7.56 -29.97
N TYR A 56 -12.05 -6.74 -29.83
CA TYR A 56 -13.44 -7.18 -29.85
C TYR A 56 -14.23 -6.30 -30.83
N THR A 57 -14.95 -6.94 -31.77
CA THR A 57 -15.92 -6.23 -32.60
C THR A 57 -17.16 -5.83 -31.80
N ASP A 58 -17.50 -6.66 -30.81
CA ASP A 58 -18.55 -6.49 -29.82
C ASP A 58 -18.12 -7.23 -28.55
N LEU A 59 -18.52 -6.78 -27.35
CA LEU A 59 -18.11 -7.42 -26.09
C LEU A 59 -18.65 -8.87 -25.94
N SER A 60 -19.74 -9.20 -26.63
CA SER A 60 -20.29 -10.56 -26.71
C SER A 60 -19.53 -11.47 -27.69
N ALA A 61 -18.69 -10.90 -28.56
CA ALA A 61 -17.89 -11.67 -29.50
C ALA A 61 -16.61 -12.20 -28.84
N PRO A 62 -16.09 -13.37 -29.27
CA PRO A 62 -14.79 -13.85 -28.81
C PRO A 62 -13.67 -12.83 -29.13
N PRO A 63 -12.68 -12.67 -28.23
CA PRO A 63 -11.51 -11.84 -28.50
C PRO A 63 -10.71 -12.38 -29.70
N SER A 64 -10.04 -11.46 -30.40
CA SER A 64 -9.16 -11.78 -31.52
C SER A 64 -7.84 -11.01 -31.44
N ASP A 65 -6.76 -11.57 -31.99
CA ASP A 65 -5.46 -10.89 -32.11
C ASP A 65 -5.43 -9.85 -33.25
N SER A 66 -6.39 -9.96 -34.18
CA SER A 66 -6.61 -9.02 -35.28
C SER A 66 -7.98 -9.24 -35.91
N PHE A 67 -8.53 -8.21 -36.55
CA PHE A 67 -9.76 -8.32 -37.31
C PHE A 67 -9.83 -7.28 -38.43
N ILE A 68 -10.76 -7.45 -39.37
CA ILE A 68 -11.05 -6.46 -40.42
C ILE A 68 -12.25 -5.63 -39.96
N LEU A 69 -12.02 -4.34 -39.77
CA LEU A 69 -13.03 -3.35 -39.45
C LEU A 69 -13.52 -2.67 -40.73
N GLN A 70 -14.83 -2.64 -40.95
CA GLN A 70 -15.42 -1.91 -42.07
C GLN A 70 -15.63 -0.45 -41.68
N VAL A 71 -14.72 0.43 -42.10
CA VAL A 71 -14.78 1.86 -41.78
C VAL A 71 -15.71 2.56 -42.77
N PRO A 72 -16.76 3.28 -42.31
CA PRO A 72 -17.69 3.97 -43.21
C PRO A 72 -16.97 4.97 -44.13
N GLY A 73 -17.33 4.94 -45.41
CA GLY A 73 -16.73 5.83 -46.42
C GLY A 73 -17.22 7.28 -46.31
N ASP A 74 -18.37 7.51 -45.67
CA ASP A 74 -18.97 8.83 -45.48
C ASP A 74 -18.34 9.67 -44.36
N GLY A 75 -17.46 9.07 -43.57
CA GLY A 75 -16.80 9.72 -42.43
C GLY A 75 -17.51 9.55 -41.10
N SER A 76 -18.60 8.78 -41.06
CA SER A 76 -19.20 8.33 -39.80
C SER A 76 -18.25 7.41 -39.03
N THR A 77 -18.42 7.38 -37.70
CA THR A 77 -17.61 6.56 -36.79
C THR A 77 -18.12 5.13 -36.74
N VAL A 78 -17.19 4.17 -36.73
CA VAL A 78 -17.47 2.78 -36.35
C VAL A 78 -16.80 2.46 -35.02
N SER A 79 -17.50 1.73 -34.15
CA SER A 79 -17.02 1.36 -32.83
C SER A 79 -16.46 -0.06 -32.78
N PHE A 80 -15.51 -0.27 -31.87
CA PHE A 80 -14.93 -1.57 -31.51
C PHE A 80 -14.35 -1.45 -30.09
N TYR A 81 -13.84 -2.53 -29.51
CA TYR A 81 -13.21 -2.49 -28.19
C TYR A 81 -11.79 -3.05 -28.24
N ILE A 82 -10.94 -2.51 -27.37
CA ILE A 82 -9.58 -3.00 -27.15
C ILE A 82 -9.41 -3.33 -25.67
N GLY A 83 -8.85 -4.49 -25.37
CA GLY A 83 -8.40 -4.84 -24.02
C GLY A 83 -6.91 -5.17 -24.06
N GLY A 84 -6.21 -4.97 -22.95
CA GLY A 84 -4.83 -5.45 -22.80
C GLY A 84 -4.81 -6.98 -22.84
N LYS A 85 -3.85 -7.54 -23.56
CA LYS A 85 -3.65 -8.99 -23.66
C LYS A 85 -3.03 -9.50 -22.35
N PRO A 86 -3.64 -10.51 -21.69
CA PRO A 86 -3.09 -11.09 -20.47
C PRO A 86 -1.64 -11.56 -20.66
N ASN A 87 -0.80 -11.33 -19.65
CA ASN A 87 0.64 -11.63 -19.65
C ASN A 87 1.49 -10.82 -20.65
N ALA A 88 0.91 -9.81 -21.30
CA ALA A 88 1.64 -8.87 -22.15
C ALA A 88 1.27 -7.41 -21.83
N PRO A 89 1.40 -6.95 -20.56
CA PRO A 89 1.28 -5.54 -20.22
C PRO A 89 2.48 -4.73 -20.76
N SER A 90 2.36 -3.41 -20.73
CA SER A 90 3.49 -2.54 -21.01
C SER A 90 4.58 -2.67 -19.95
N THR A 91 5.82 -2.46 -20.38
CA THR A 91 7.02 -2.34 -19.54
C THR A 91 7.63 -0.94 -19.63
N ASN A 92 7.37 -0.25 -20.73
CA ASN A 92 7.78 1.12 -21.00
C ASN A 92 6.59 1.96 -21.45
N TYR A 93 6.76 3.28 -21.34
CA TYR A 93 5.76 4.22 -21.82
C TYR A 93 5.62 4.13 -23.34
N ASN A 94 4.38 4.08 -23.84
CA ASN A 94 4.04 4.02 -25.28
C ASN A 94 4.63 2.83 -26.05
N ASP A 95 4.93 1.72 -25.35
CA ASP A 95 5.52 0.50 -25.93
C ASP A 95 4.49 -0.45 -26.58
N ALA A 96 3.20 -0.24 -26.34
CA ALA A 96 2.12 -0.96 -27.01
C ALA A 96 1.62 -0.15 -28.21
N ALA A 97 1.32 -0.80 -29.34
CA ALA A 97 0.87 -0.09 -30.54
C ALA A 97 -0.14 -0.87 -31.38
N ILE A 98 -1.21 -0.19 -31.79
CA ILE A 98 -2.22 -0.68 -32.72
C ILE A 98 -1.93 -0.12 -34.11
N ASP A 99 -1.95 -1.00 -35.11
CA ASP A 99 -1.64 -0.73 -36.50
C ASP A 99 -2.91 -0.91 -37.33
N PHE A 100 -3.41 0.21 -37.88
CA PHE A 100 -4.58 0.26 -38.75
C PHE A 100 -4.11 0.35 -40.20
N ARG A 101 -4.37 -0.68 -41.01
CA ARG A 101 -3.89 -0.76 -42.40
C ARG A 101 -4.99 -1.10 -43.40
N ASN A 102 -4.92 -0.46 -44.56
CA ASN A 102 -5.69 -0.88 -45.73
C ASN A 102 -4.76 -1.03 -46.95
N GLY A 103 -4.50 -2.27 -47.38
CA GLY A 103 -3.96 -2.63 -48.70
C GLY A 103 -2.68 -1.96 -49.20
N GLY A 104 -1.96 -1.18 -48.37
CA GLY A 104 -0.77 -0.40 -48.73
C GLY A 104 -0.96 1.12 -48.90
N PHE A 105 -2.19 1.65 -48.85
CA PHE A 105 -2.49 3.06 -49.20
C PHE A 105 -2.69 4.00 -48.01
N SER A 106 -2.93 3.45 -46.81
CA SER A 106 -3.09 4.23 -45.57
C SER A 106 -2.69 3.42 -44.36
N ARG A 107 -1.92 4.04 -43.47
CA ARG A 107 -1.44 3.46 -42.20
C ARG A 107 -1.60 4.48 -41.09
N LEU A 108 -2.32 4.11 -40.04
CA LEU A 108 -2.36 4.84 -38.76
C LEU A 108 -1.77 3.93 -37.69
N VAL A 109 -0.91 4.48 -36.84
CA VAL A 109 -0.32 3.77 -35.71
C VAL A 109 -0.65 4.57 -34.47
N VAL A 110 -1.31 3.93 -33.51
CA VAL A 110 -1.67 4.55 -32.23
C VAL A 110 -0.91 3.82 -31.13
N ARG A 111 -0.19 4.59 -30.31
CA ARG A 111 0.63 4.06 -29.21
C ARG A 111 -0.08 4.20 -27.87
N PHE A 112 0.18 3.26 -26.99
CA PHE A 112 -0.46 3.14 -25.69
C PHE A 112 0.52 2.65 -24.64
N THR A 113 0.15 2.87 -23.38
CA THR A 113 0.70 2.12 -22.23
C THR A 113 -0.40 1.25 -21.62
N ILE A 114 -0.21 -0.06 -21.58
CA ILE A 114 -1.11 -1.02 -20.92
C ILE A 114 -0.66 -1.19 -19.48
N ARG A 115 -1.49 -0.69 -18.55
CA ARG A 115 -1.18 -0.62 -17.12
C ARG A 115 -1.94 -1.68 -16.35
N ILE A 116 -1.25 -2.32 -15.42
CA ILE A 116 -1.81 -3.28 -14.48
C ILE A 116 -1.09 -3.16 -13.14
N ARG A 117 -1.79 -3.44 -12.04
CA ARG A 117 -1.18 -3.62 -10.73
C ARG A 117 -0.52 -5.00 -10.70
N LYS A 118 0.78 -5.02 -10.44
CA LYS A 118 1.61 -6.24 -10.46
C LYS A 118 1.99 -6.65 -9.05
N ASN A 119 2.32 -7.93 -8.86
CA ASN A 119 2.97 -8.37 -7.63
C ASN A 119 4.28 -7.59 -7.44
N ALA A 120 4.42 -6.90 -6.32
CA ALA A 120 5.58 -6.12 -5.93
C ALA A 120 6.87 -6.96 -5.94
N ASN A 121 6.77 -8.26 -5.64
CA ASN A 121 7.91 -9.18 -5.66
C ASN A 121 8.43 -9.50 -7.08
N ASN A 122 7.61 -9.24 -8.12
CA ASN A 122 7.91 -9.58 -9.51
C ASN A 122 8.19 -8.34 -10.37
N LEU A 123 8.25 -7.15 -9.78
CA LEU A 123 8.59 -5.94 -10.51
C LEU A 123 10.00 -6.02 -11.08
N THR A 124 10.17 -5.49 -12.29
CA THR A 124 11.50 -5.16 -12.79
C THR A 124 12.10 -4.00 -12.00
N VAL A 125 13.42 -3.87 -12.05
CA VAL A 125 14.15 -2.74 -11.44
C VAL A 125 13.59 -1.39 -11.93
N VAL A 126 13.29 -1.28 -13.23
CA VAL A 126 12.77 -0.05 -13.84
C VAL A 126 11.38 0.31 -13.30
N GLU A 127 10.47 -0.67 -13.18
CA GLU A 127 9.13 -0.43 -12.65
C GLU A 127 9.16 -0.03 -11.18
N ARG A 128 9.98 -0.72 -10.38
CA ARG A 128 10.20 -0.39 -8.97
C ARG A 128 10.72 1.04 -8.81
N ASP A 129 11.75 1.41 -9.57
CA ASP A 129 12.37 2.73 -9.44
C ASP A 129 11.42 3.84 -9.88
N LYS A 130 10.61 3.64 -10.93
CA LYS A 130 9.56 4.59 -11.32
C LYS A 130 8.52 4.78 -10.22
N PHE A 131 8.04 3.68 -9.63
CA PHE A 131 7.10 3.73 -8.51
C PHE A 131 7.69 4.51 -7.32
N LEU A 132 8.91 4.18 -6.88
CA LEU A 132 9.55 4.85 -5.74
C LEU A 132 9.79 6.33 -6.00
N ASN A 133 10.23 6.70 -7.21
CA ASN A 133 10.44 8.10 -7.57
C ASN A 133 9.13 8.89 -7.59
N ALA A 134 8.05 8.35 -8.17
CA ALA A 134 6.73 9.00 -8.17
C ALA A 134 6.17 9.15 -6.74
N PHE A 135 6.34 8.14 -5.89
CA PHE A 135 5.87 8.16 -4.51
C PHE A 135 6.57 9.23 -3.68
N VAL A 136 7.89 9.30 -3.80
CA VAL A 136 8.71 10.31 -3.11
C VAL A 136 8.38 11.73 -3.59
N ARG A 137 7.97 11.92 -4.85
CA ARG A 137 7.44 13.19 -5.36
C ARG A 137 6.10 13.58 -4.72
N VAL A 138 5.17 12.64 -4.57
CA VAL A 138 3.89 12.89 -3.85
C VAL A 138 4.14 13.39 -2.43
N VAL A 139 5.16 12.86 -1.74
CA VAL A 139 5.54 13.34 -0.40
C VAL A 139 6.10 14.76 -0.43
N GLN A 140 6.99 15.07 -1.37
CA GLN A 140 7.61 16.40 -1.47
C GLN A 140 6.64 17.54 -1.76
N GLU A 141 5.64 17.27 -2.60
CA GLU A 141 4.67 18.28 -3.01
C GLU A 141 3.61 18.50 -1.91
N GLY A 142 3.78 17.89 -0.73
CA GLY A 142 2.85 17.97 0.41
C GLY A 142 1.57 17.16 0.21
N ILE A 143 1.37 16.55 -0.97
CA ILE A 143 0.18 15.79 -1.33
C ILE A 143 -0.01 14.60 -0.38
N TYR A 144 1.07 13.91 0.02
CA TYR A 144 0.97 12.75 0.91
C TYR A 144 0.36 13.06 2.28
N GLN A 145 0.49 14.29 2.78
CA GLN A 145 -0.08 14.68 4.07
C GLN A 145 -1.60 14.49 4.09
N GLN A 146 -2.28 14.78 2.98
CA GLN A 146 -3.73 14.58 2.91
C GLN A 146 -4.11 13.11 3.10
N PHE A 147 -3.30 12.17 2.59
CA PHE A 147 -3.52 10.74 2.75
C PHE A 147 -3.37 10.32 4.22
N LEU A 148 -2.37 10.86 4.93
CA LEU A 148 -2.24 10.66 6.38
C LEU A 148 -3.47 11.20 7.14
N ASP A 149 -3.96 12.39 6.76
CA ASP A 149 -5.12 13.02 7.39
C ASP A 149 -6.44 12.28 7.08
N MET A 150 -6.52 11.60 5.94
CA MET A 150 -7.65 10.73 5.56
C MET A 150 -7.74 9.48 6.42
N HIS A 151 -6.65 9.06 7.09
CA HIS A 151 -6.58 7.78 7.77
C HIS A 151 -5.81 7.92 9.10
N ASN A 152 -6.43 8.65 10.03
CA ASN A 152 -5.95 8.89 11.39
C ASN A 152 -6.95 8.42 12.45
N GLU A 153 -6.62 8.63 13.73
CA GLU A 153 -7.42 8.15 14.85
C GLU A 153 -8.84 8.73 14.87
N ALA A 154 -8.98 10.04 14.65
CA ALA A 154 -10.26 10.74 14.72
C ALA A 154 -11.26 10.27 13.66
N VAL A 155 -10.75 9.75 12.54
CA VAL A 155 -11.55 9.35 11.37
C VAL A 155 -11.63 7.84 11.19
N SER A 156 -10.95 7.04 12.02
CA SER A 156 -10.93 5.58 11.91
C SER A 156 -12.33 4.94 11.86
N SER A 157 -13.30 5.54 12.56
CA SER A 157 -14.70 5.08 12.56
C SER A 157 -15.45 5.33 11.25
N GLU A 158 -14.89 6.12 10.33
CA GLU A 158 -15.42 6.30 8.99
C GLU A 158 -15.04 5.16 8.04
N ILE A 159 -14.02 4.37 8.39
CA ILE A 159 -13.34 3.46 7.47
C ILE A 159 -13.43 2.02 7.97
N HIS A 160 -13.02 1.80 9.21
CA HIS A 160 -12.83 0.47 9.78
C HIS A 160 -14.07 -0.07 10.47
N ASN A 161 -14.22 -1.40 10.50
CA ASN A 161 -15.36 -2.11 11.06
C ASN A 161 -16.69 -1.83 10.33
N ARG A 162 -16.59 -1.53 9.04
CA ARG A 162 -17.69 -1.11 8.17
C ARG A 162 -17.76 -1.96 6.91
N ALA A 163 -18.96 -2.08 6.34
CA ALA A 163 -19.16 -2.70 5.04
C ALA A 163 -18.31 -2.00 3.96
N ALA A 164 -18.16 -0.68 4.10
CA ALA A 164 -17.43 0.19 3.21
C ALA A 164 -15.89 0.04 3.25
N PHE A 165 -15.33 -0.79 4.15
CA PHE A 165 -13.87 -0.95 4.29
C PHE A 165 -13.19 -1.22 2.93
N LEU A 166 -13.67 -2.20 2.16
CA LEU A 166 -13.11 -2.55 0.85
C LEU A 166 -13.38 -1.45 -0.22
N PRO A 167 -14.62 -0.98 -0.42
CA PRO A 167 -14.91 0.17 -1.28
C PRO A 167 -14.05 1.41 -1.02
N TRP A 168 -13.92 1.81 0.25
CA TRP A 168 -13.20 3.00 0.65
C TRP A 168 -11.71 2.89 0.31
N HIS A 169 -11.08 1.78 0.68
CA HIS A 169 -9.66 1.56 0.37
C HIS A 169 -9.39 1.42 -1.13
N ARG A 170 -10.34 0.90 -1.92
CA ARG A 170 -10.22 0.86 -3.40
C ARG A 170 -10.14 2.28 -3.98
N ILE A 171 -10.95 3.21 -3.49
CA ILE A 171 -10.87 4.63 -3.90
C ILE A 171 -9.62 5.30 -3.34
N TYR A 172 -9.23 5.02 -2.09
CA TYR A 172 -8.00 5.54 -1.50
C TYR A 172 -6.75 5.17 -2.30
N LEU A 173 -6.66 3.93 -2.77
CA LEU A 173 -5.63 3.47 -3.70
C LEU A 173 -5.72 4.16 -5.05
N LEU A 174 -6.94 4.28 -5.62
CA LEU A 174 -7.14 4.92 -6.91
C LEU A 174 -6.75 6.40 -6.89
N ASP A 175 -7.04 7.10 -5.80
CA ASP A 175 -6.70 8.50 -5.59
C ASP A 175 -5.18 8.70 -5.53
N LEU A 176 -4.48 7.91 -4.70
CA LEU A 176 -3.01 7.95 -4.66
C LEU A 176 -2.42 7.59 -6.03
N GLU A 177 -2.93 6.55 -6.69
CA GLU A 177 -2.43 6.11 -7.99
C GLU A 177 -2.57 7.21 -9.05
N ARG A 178 -3.66 7.97 -9.05
CA ARG A 178 -3.84 9.13 -9.95
C ARG A 178 -2.84 10.26 -9.62
N HIS A 179 -2.57 10.52 -8.34
CA HIS A 179 -1.53 11.48 -7.94
C HIS A 179 -0.13 11.03 -8.36
N LEU A 180 0.22 9.74 -8.21
CA LEU A 180 1.49 9.19 -8.71
C LEU A 180 1.62 9.38 -10.23
N GLN A 181 0.51 9.21 -10.95
CA GLN A 181 0.46 9.35 -12.42
C GLN A 181 0.60 10.79 -12.91
N LEU A 182 0.47 11.79 -12.04
CA LEU A 182 0.86 13.17 -12.37
C LEU A 182 2.37 13.30 -12.56
N PHE A 183 3.17 12.45 -11.91
CA PHE A 183 4.64 12.48 -11.99
C PHE A 183 5.21 11.42 -12.94
N ASP A 184 4.64 10.22 -12.96
CA ASP A 184 4.94 9.21 -13.98
C ASP A 184 3.67 8.46 -14.35
N ARG A 185 3.13 8.75 -15.53
CA ARG A 185 1.85 8.19 -15.99
C ARG A 185 1.89 6.67 -16.23
N SER A 186 3.08 6.05 -16.30
CA SER A 186 3.24 4.60 -16.45
C SER A 186 3.11 3.84 -15.14
N VAL A 187 3.11 4.54 -13.99
CA VAL A 187 3.04 3.92 -12.66
C VAL A 187 1.64 3.43 -12.32
N THR A 188 1.62 2.24 -11.71
CA THR A 188 0.49 1.67 -10.95
C THR A 188 0.97 1.34 -9.55
N ILE A 189 0.07 1.27 -8.58
CA ILE A 189 0.41 0.79 -7.23
C ILE A 189 0.60 -0.73 -7.30
N PRO A 190 1.79 -1.28 -7.00
CA PRO A 190 1.97 -2.73 -6.94
C PRO A 190 1.33 -3.28 -5.67
N TYR A 191 1.02 -4.58 -5.66
CA TYR A 191 0.49 -5.24 -4.47
C TYR A 191 1.54 -6.13 -3.82
N TRP A 192 1.60 -6.15 -2.49
CA TRP A 192 2.43 -7.10 -1.75
C TRP A 192 1.58 -8.32 -1.38
N ASP A 193 1.86 -9.47 -2.00
CA ASP A 193 1.17 -10.72 -1.65
C ASP A 193 1.62 -11.24 -0.28
N PHE A 194 0.98 -10.74 0.78
CA PHE A 194 1.25 -11.14 2.17
C PHE A 194 0.93 -12.62 2.45
N GLN A 195 0.30 -13.35 1.51
CA GLN A 195 0.02 -14.80 1.63
C GLN A 195 1.13 -15.66 1.00
N ALA A 196 2.22 -15.05 0.53
CA ALA A 196 3.39 -15.72 -0.04
C ALA A 196 4.71 -15.06 0.42
N PRO A 197 5.86 -15.76 0.32
CA PRO A 197 7.18 -15.15 0.54
C PRO A 197 7.46 -14.02 -0.46
N ALA A 198 8.03 -12.92 0.02
CA ALA A 198 8.26 -11.70 -0.77
C ALA A 198 9.66 -11.09 -0.57
N PRO A 199 10.75 -11.85 -0.83
CA PRO A 199 12.11 -11.40 -0.55
C PRO A 199 12.51 -10.11 -1.29
N ASN A 200 11.97 -9.86 -2.49
CA ASN A 200 12.30 -8.67 -3.27
C ASN A 200 11.62 -7.40 -2.72
N VAL A 201 10.47 -7.55 -2.04
CA VAL A 201 9.78 -6.44 -1.36
C VAL A 201 10.60 -5.97 -0.16
N PHE A 202 11.02 -6.91 0.68
CA PHE A 202 11.80 -6.66 1.89
C PHE A 202 13.31 -6.68 1.60
N SER A 203 13.75 -5.72 0.79
CA SER A 203 15.15 -5.55 0.39
C SER A 203 15.59 -4.09 0.55
N LEU A 204 16.90 -3.88 0.66
CA LEU A 204 17.50 -2.53 0.73
C LEU A 204 17.11 -1.65 -0.46
N ASP A 205 16.90 -2.24 -1.63
CA ASP A 205 16.56 -1.51 -2.86
C ASP A 205 15.07 -1.25 -3.04
N PHE A 206 14.20 -1.75 -2.14
CA PHE A 206 12.76 -1.52 -2.23
C PHE A 206 12.16 -0.99 -0.91
N MET A 207 11.43 -1.80 -0.14
CA MET A 207 10.77 -1.33 1.08
C MET A 207 11.69 -1.29 2.30
N GLY A 208 12.95 -1.68 2.19
CA GLY A 208 13.95 -1.60 3.26
C GLY A 208 13.91 -2.76 4.25
N ILE A 209 14.97 -2.87 5.04
CA ILE A 209 15.15 -3.87 6.10
C ILE A 209 15.47 -3.16 7.43
N PRO A 210 15.05 -3.69 8.59
CA PRO A 210 15.38 -3.08 9.87
C PRO A 210 16.90 -3.06 10.12
N ALA A 211 17.44 -1.91 10.50
CA ALA A 211 18.80 -1.80 11.02
C ALA A 211 18.92 -2.55 12.36
N SER A 212 19.96 -3.35 12.52
CA SER A 212 20.28 -3.94 13.83
C SER A 212 20.56 -2.86 14.88
N GLY A 213 19.90 -2.95 16.04
CA GLY A 213 20.11 -2.04 17.17
C GLY A 213 19.66 -0.59 16.94
N SER A 214 18.62 -0.38 16.12
CA SER A 214 18.15 0.96 15.71
C SER A 214 16.70 1.28 16.13
N GLY A 215 16.13 0.50 17.05
CA GLY A 215 14.70 0.60 17.35
C GLY A 215 13.78 0.20 16.17
N GLY A 216 14.31 -0.53 15.19
CA GLY A 216 13.58 -0.97 14.01
C GLY A 216 13.59 0.02 12.84
N GLN A 217 14.38 1.10 12.90
CA GLN A 217 14.55 2.04 11.80
C GLN A 217 14.99 1.30 10.52
N LEU A 218 14.37 1.63 9.40
CA LEU A 218 14.69 0.98 8.13
C LEU A 218 15.99 1.50 7.51
N GLN A 219 16.76 0.57 6.96
CA GLN A 219 17.87 0.83 6.08
C GLN A 219 17.47 0.61 4.62
N PHE A 220 18.11 1.38 3.76
CA PHE A 220 17.94 1.32 2.32
C PHE A 220 19.31 1.40 1.65
N SER A 221 19.40 0.97 0.39
CA SER A 221 20.57 1.25 -0.42
C SER A 221 20.68 2.76 -0.67
N PRO A 222 21.89 3.31 -0.86
CA PRO A 222 22.09 4.74 -1.08
C PRO A 222 21.26 5.31 -2.24
N SER A 223 21.07 4.53 -3.31
CA SER A 223 20.30 4.90 -4.50
C SER A 223 18.78 4.83 -4.31
N ASN A 224 18.27 4.15 -3.27
CA ASN A 224 16.84 4.03 -3.04
C ASN A 224 16.24 5.40 -2.68
N PRO A 225 15.20 5.89 -3.40
CA PRO A 225 14.56 7.17 -3.11
C PRO A 225 14.01 7.30 -1.69
N LEU A 226 13.61 6.20 -1.05
CA LEU A 226 13.12 6.16 0.34
C LEU A 226 14.24 6.36 1.38
N ASN A 227 15.52 6.34 0.99
CA ASN A 227 16.61 6.59 1.93
C ASN A 227 16.59 8.02 2.51
N ASN A 228 15.96 8.96 1.78
CA ASN A 228 15.69 10.34 2.20
C ASN A 228 14.23 10.54 2.63
N TRP A 229 13.55 9.47 3.09
CA TRP A 229 12.16 9.54 3.54
C TRP A 229 12.04 10.44 4.77
N TYR A 230 11.18 11.45 4.66
CA TYR A 230 10.88 12.40 5.71
C TYR A 230 9.41 12.76 5.69
N LEU A 231 8.78 12.63 6.86
CA LEU A 231 7.45 13.16 7.14
C LEU A 231 7.59 14.14 8.30
N GLU A 232 7.00 15.31 8.17
CA GLU A 232 7.10 16.35 9.18
C GLU A 232 6.49 15.88 10.51
N ASN A 233 7.15 16.21 11.63
CA ASN A 233 6.71 15.88 12.99
C ASN A 233 6.48 14.39 13.25
N LEU A 234 7.18 13.51 12.52
CA LEU A 234 7.15 12.07 12.71
C LEU A 234 8.57 11.50 12.85
N PRO A 235 8.73 10.35 13.53
CA PRO A 235 10.02 9.68 13.62
C PRO A 235 10.44 9.10 12.27
N PRO A 236 11.72 8.70 12.12
CA PRO A 236 12.16 7.94 10.96
C PRO A 236 11.31 6.68 10.73
N LEU A 237 11.15 6.28 9.47
CA LEU A 237 10.42 5.08 9.12
C LEU A 237 11.05 3.84 9.78
N ALA A 238 10.24 3.10 10.54
CA ALA A 238 10.66 1.93 11.30
C ALA A 238 9.69 0.76 11.08
N ARG A 239 10.21 -0.45 10.93
CA ARG A 239 9.40 -1.67 10.79
C ARG A 239 10.25 -2.91 11.12
N VAL A 240 9.79 -3.74 12.06
CA VAL A 240 10.41 -5.04 12.37
C VAL A 240 9.42 -6.16 12.06
N PRO A 241 9.74 -7.12 11.17
CA PRO A 241 8.87 -8.26 10.89
C PRO A 241 8.88 -9.28 12.02
N ARG A 242 7.71 -9.86 12.32
CA ARG A 242 7.53 -11.00 13.23
C ARG A 242 7.60 -12.36 12.51
N PHE A 243 8.08 -12.38 11.27
CA PHE A 243 8.21 -13.56 10.41
C PHE A 243 9.47 -13.45 9.54
N ASN A 244 9.93 -14.56 8.96
CA ASN A 244 11.07 -14.52 8.04
C ASN A 244 10.64 -14.01 6.66
N THR A 245 10.81 -12.72 6.41
CA THR A 245 10.49 -12.06 5.13
C THR A 245 11.12 -12.69 3.89
N GLN A 246 12.18 -13.50 4.04
CA GLN A 246 12.89 -14.15 2.93
C GLN A 246 12.33 -15.53 2.58
N GLN A 247 11.66 -16.19 3.52
CA GLN A 247 11.28 -17.61 3.40
C GLN A 247 9.79 -17.85 3.64
N ASP A 248 9.17 -17.01 4.47
CA ASP A 248 7.82 -17.20 4.95
C ASP A 248 6.87 -16.12 4.42
N ARG A 249 5.58 -16.45 4.42
CA ARG A 249 4.48 -15.48 4.28
C ARG A 249 4.24 -14.74 5.61
N ALA A 250 3.45 -13.67 5.58
CA ALA A 250 3.02 -12.99 6.80
C ALA A 250 2.18 -13.93 7.70
N LEU A 251 1.94 -13.53 8.96
CA LEU A 251 1.19 -14.31 9.97
C LEU A 251 -0.32 -14.25 9.74
N VAL A 252 -0.76 -14.66 8.56
CA VAL A 252 -2.13 -14.55 8.05
C VAL A 252 -2.73 -15.93 7.74
N GLU A 253 -4.03 -16.00 7.48
CA GLU A 253 -4.67 -17.21 6.92
C GLU A 253 -4.24 -17.49 5.46
N ALA A 254 -4.47 -18.73 5.00
CA ALA A 254 -4.19 -19.09 3.62
C ALA A 254 -5.15 -18.41 2.63
N ARG A 255 -4.70 -18.21 1.39
CA ARG A 255 -5.50 -17.57 0.33
C ARG A 255 -6.80 -18.32 0.05
N ALA A 256 -6.72 -19.66 0.02
CA ALA A 256 -7.89 -20.50 -0.18
C ALA A 256 -8.94 -20.29 0.93
N THR A 257 -8.52 -20.07 2.18
CA THR A 257 -9.41 -19.78 3.31
C THR A 257 -10.19 -18.50 3.08
N THR A 258 -9.50 -17.41 2.70
CA THR A 258 -10.11 -16.11 2.49
C THR A 258 -11.16 -16.18 1.37
N LEU A 259 -10.79 -16.84 0.26
CA LEU A 259 -11.66 -17.02 -0.91
C LEU A 259 -12.84 -17.96 -0.66
N ALA A 260 -12.71 -18.89 0.30
CA ALA A 260 -13.73 -19.86 0.67
C ALA A 260 -14.87 -19.30 1.53
N ARG A 261 -14.82 -18.03 1.93
CA ARG A 261 -15.80 -17.45 2.85
C ARG A 261 -17.17 -17.29 2.20
N GLN A 262 -18.19 -17.90 2.81
CA GLN A 262 -19.57 -17.98 2.32
C GLN A 262 -20.61 -17.83 3.46
N PRO A 263 -21.87 -17.47 3.18
CA PRO A 263 -22.42 -17.10 1.88
C PRO A 263 -22.26 -15.60 1.59
N GLY A 264 -21.48 -15.26 0.55
CA GLY A 264 -21.39 -13.89 0.04
C GLY A 264 -20.53 -12.92 0.87
N PHE A 265 -20.74 -11.62 0.61
CA PHE A 265 -19.90 -10.53 1.13
C PHE A 265 -19.81 -10.50 2.66
N ASN A 266 -20.85 -10.93 3.40
CA ASN A 266 -20.82 -10.91 4.86
C ASN A 266 -19.70 -11.74 5.46
N SER A 267 -19.48 -12.91 4.91
CA SER A 267 -18.40 -13.77 5.35
C SER A 267 -17.08 -13.26 4.82
N PHE A 268 -17.04 -12.83 3.55
CA PHE A 268 -15.82 -12.32 2.92
C PHE A 268 -15.26 -11.07 3.62
N ALA A 269 -16.10 -10.09 3.97
CA ALA A 269 -15.73 -8.81 4.58
C ALA A 269 -14.99 -8.95 5.91
N ARG A 270 -15.08 -10.11 6.59
CA ARG A 270 -14.20 -10.46 7.73
C ARG A 270 -12.71 -10.41 7.37
N MET A 271 -12.38 -10.31 6.09
CA MET A 271 -11.01 -10.22 5.59
C MET A 271 -10.28 -9.00 6.13
N GLU A 272 -11.01 -7.94 6.52
CA GLU A 272 -10.50 -6.78 7.24
C GLU A 272 -9.68 -7.20 8.47
N GLY A 273 -10.07 -8.26 9.18
CA GLY A 273 -9.29 -8.77 10.30
C GLY A 273 -8.17 -9.73 9.93
N ASN A 274 -8.52 -10.84 9.31
CA ASN A 274 -7.54 -11.78 8.78
C ASN A 274 -7.98 -12.10 7.34
N PRO A 275 -7.14 -11.89 6.31
CA PRO A 275 -5.70 -11.64 6.38
C PRO A 275 -5.25 -10.18 6.52
N HIS A 276 -6.10 -9.17 6.33
CA HIS A 276 -5.64 -7.78 6.29
C HIS A 276 -5.06 -7.28 7.62
N GLY A 277 -5.82 -7.25 8.71
CA GLY A 277 -5.34 -6.78 10.03
C GLY A 277 -4.13 -7.57 10.53
N ASN A 278 -4.14 -8.90 10.35
CA ASN A 278 -3.00 -9.75 10.67
C ASN A 278 -1.74 -9.44 9.83
N SER A 279 -1.90 -8.97 8.59
CA SER A 279 -0.75 -8.56 7.77
C SER A 279 -0.10 -7.27 8.31
N HIS A 280 -0.87 -6.35 8.90
CA HIS A 280 -0.34 -5.20 9.64
C HIS A 280 0.41 -5.63 10.90
N THR A 281 -0.19 -6.52 11.71
CA THR A 281 0.41 -6.97 12.99
C THR A 281 1.46 -8.08 12.83
N SER A 282 1.75 -8.49 11.61
CA SER A 282 2.95 -9.25 11.25
C SER A 282 4.23 -8.40 11.37
N PHE A 283 4.10 -7.12 11.70
CA PHE A 283 5.20 -6.21 11.98
C PHE A 283 4.99 -5.43 13.28
N THR A 284 6.05 -4.76 13.72
CA THR A 284 6.02 -3.62 14.64
C THR A 284 6.09 -2.29 13.85
N GLY A 285 6.13 -1.15 14.55
CA GLY A 285 6.29 0.18 13.94
C GLY A 285 4.96 0.90 13.73
N PRO A 286 4.89 1.90 12.83
CA PRO A 286 3.65 2.61 12.54
C PRO A 286 2.65 1.76 11.76
N ILE A 287 3.12 0.79 10.95
CA ILE A 287 2.25 -0.07 10.13
C ILE A 287 1.31 -0.95 10.95
N ASN A 288 1.64 -1.24 12.22
CA ASN A 288 0.89 -2.17 13.06
C ASN A 288 -0.26 -1.52 13.86
N PHE A 289 -0.57 -0.25 13.59
CA PHE A 289 -1.62 0.48 14.27
C PHE A 289 -2.40 1.34 13.26
N ALA A 290 -3.72 1.13 13.14
CA ALA A 290 -4.51 1.68 12.05
C ALA A 290 -4.30 3.20 11.84
N PRO A 291 -4.40 4.07 12.86
CA PRO A 291 -4.20 5.50 12.71
C PRO A 291 -2.84 5.95 12.16
N THR A 292 -1.79 5.14 12.32
CA THR A 292 -0.44 5.49 11.89
C THR A 292 0.03 4.66 10.69
N ALA A 293 -0.72 3.64 10.30
CA ALA A 293 -0.28 2.67 9.30
C ALA A 293 0.12 3.29 7.94
N PRO A 294 -0.58 4.31 7.42
CA PRO A 294 -0.19 5.01 6.19
C PRO A 294 1.15 5.77 6.27
N GLN A 295 1.75 5.94 7.45
CA GLN A 295 3.09 6.54 7.56
C GLN A 295 4.17 5.63 6.94
N ASP A 296 3.89 4.34 6.77
CA ASP A 296 4.73 3.39 6.05
C ASP A 296 4.22 3.20 4.61
N PRO A 297 5.02 3.47 3.55
CA PRO A 297 4.59 3.28 2.16
C PRO A 297 4.19 1.84 1.81
N LEU A 298 4.62 0.83 2.58
CA LEU A 298 4.17 -0.57 2.44
C LEU A 298 2.66 -0.70 2.61
N PHE A 299 2.01 0.22 3.34
CA PHE A 299 0.56 0.29 3.52
C PHE A 299 -0.19 0.16 2.19
N PHE A 300 0.19 0.94 1.18
CA PHE A 300 -0.56 0.95 -0.08
C PHE A 300 -0.39 -0.35 -0.87
N MET A 301 0.74 -1.04 -0.72
CA MET A 301 0.93 -2.36 -1.33
C MET A 301 0.15 -3.46 -0.61
N LEU A 302 0.06 -3.36 0.72
CA LEU A 302 -0.75 -4.24 1.56
C LEU A 302 -2.23 -4.11 1.18
N HIS A 303 -2.75 -2.88 1.12
CA HIS A 303 -4.14 -2.62 0.73
C HIS A 303 -4.42 -2.94 -0.74
N ALA A 304 -3.46 -2.75 -1.65
CA ALA A 304 -3.61 -3.22 -3.02
C ALA A 304 -3.76 -4.75 -3.10
N ASN A 305 -3.14 -5.51 -2.18
CA ASN A 305 -3.37 -6.96 -2.09
C ASN A 305 -4.72 -7.32 -1.48
N ALA A 306 -5.19 -6.58 -0.47
CA ALA A 306 -6.55 -6.73 0.06
C ALA A 306 -7.61 -6.50 -1.04
N ASP A 307 -7.46 -5.43 -1.81
CA ASP A 307 -8.33 -5.10 -2.94
C ASP A 307 -8.29 -6.17 -4.04
N ARG A 308 -7.10 -6.69 -4.34
CA ARG A 308 -6.89 -7.78 -5.29
C ARG A 308 -7.56 -9.08 -4.86
N ILE A 309 -7.48 -9.45 -3.58
CA ILE A 309 -8.16 -10.66 -3.05
C ILE A 309 -9.68 -10.48 -3.18
N TRP A 310 -10.20 -9.27 -2.98
CA TRP A 310 -11.62 -8.99 -3.23
C TRP A 310 -11.98 -9.15 -4.70
N ALA A 311 -11.19 -8.58 -5.62
CA ALA A 311 -11.39 -8.75 -7.06
C ALA A 311 -11.35 -10.25 -7.47
N GLU A 312 -10.44 -11.03 -6.89
CA GLU A 312 -10.34 -12.47 -7.12
C GLU A 312 -11.55 -13.23 -6.58
N TRP A 313 -12.01 -12.90 -5.38
CA TRP A 313 -13.22 -13.50 -4.82
C TRP A 313 -14.45 -13.22 -5.70
N GLN A 314 -14.57 -12.01 -6.24
CA GLN A 314 -15.65 -11.69 -7.19
C GLN A 314 -15.58 -12.55 -8.46
N MET A 315 -14.37 -12.88 -8.94
CA MET A 315 -14.13 -13.78 -10.09
C MET A 315 -14.53 -15.24 -9.85
N LEU A 316 -14.71 -15.68 -8.61
CA LEU A 316 -15.14 -17.06 -8.32
C LEU A 316 -16.61 -17.30 -8.66
N ASN A 317 -17.38 -16.26 -9.00
CA ASN A 317 -18.79 -16.39 -9.32
C ASN A 317 -19.07 -16.51 -10.82
N PRO A 318 -19.60 -17.64 -11.30
CA PRO A 318 -19.88 -17.89 -12.72
C PRO A 318 -21.08 -17.13 -13.30
N SER A 319 -21.74 -16.26 -12.52
CA SER A 319 -22.92 -15.49 -12.95
C SER A 319 -22.70 -13.97 -12.94
N ASN A 320 -21.48 -13.51 -12.67
CA ASN A 320 -21.15 -12.10 -12.38
C ASN A 320 -21.95 -11.48 -11.20
N VAL A 321 -22.78 -12.23 -10.46
CA VAL A 321 -23.58 -11.67 -9.35
C VAL A 321 -22.72 -10.96 -8.29
N LEU A 322 -21.44 -11.34 -8.10
CA LEU A 322 -20.54 -10.63 -7.16
C LEU A 322 -20.02 -9.27 -7.67
N PHE A 323 -20.30 -8.90 -8.92
CA PHE A 323 -20.08 -7.56 -9.48
C PHE A 323 -21.34 -6.68 -9.39
N ASP A 324 -22.49 -7.25 -9.06
CA ASP A 324 -23.75 -6.51 -8.97
C ASP A 324 -23.86 -5.85 -7.60
N GLY A 325 -23.49 -4.58 -7.50
CA GLY A 325 -23.57 -3.82 -6.25
C GLY A 325 -24.98 -3.62 -5.69
N THR A 326 -26.04 -4.01 -6.42
CA THR A 326 -27.41 -4.07 -5.90
C THR A 326 -27.73 -5.40 -5.21
N ASN A 327 -26.85 -6.39 -5.33
CA ASN A 327 -27.02 -7.74 -4.79
C ASN A 327 -26.32 -7.90 -3.43
N LEU A 328 -27.06 -8.36 -2.42
CA LEU A 328 -26.53 -8.58 -1.07
C LEU A 328 -25.43 -9.65 -0.99
N LEU A 329 -25.30 -10.53 -1.98
CA LEU A 329 -24.17 -11.45 -2.06
C LEU A 329 -22.88 -10.74 -2.46
N ALA A 330 -22.96 -9.67 -3.28
CA ALA A 330 -21.81 -8.90 -3.75
C ALA A 330 -21.37 -7.85 -2.73
N TYR A 331 -22.35 -7.17 -2.13
CA TYR A 331 -22.14 -6.14 -1.15
C TYR A 331 -23.35 -6.03 -0.24
N ASN A 332 -23.12 -6.07 1.08
CA ASN A 332 -24.19 -6.01 2.06
C ASN A 332 -23.88 -4.96 3.12
N PRO A 333 -24.68 -3.88 3.20
CA PRO A 333 -24.48 -2.83 4.20
C PRO A 333 -24.70 -3.35 5.62
N SER A 334 -25.42 -4.45 5.81
CA SER A 334 -25.73 -5.06 7.11
C SER A 334 -24.57 -5.88 7.71
N THR A 335 -23.39 -5.91 7.08
CA THR A 335 -22.16 -6.56 7.62
C THR A 335 -21.56 -5.86 8.84
N MET A 336 -22.27 -4.87 9.37
CA MET A 336 -21.82 -3.93 10.38
C MET A 336 -21.29 -4.67 11.62
N ARG A 337 -19.97 -4.60 11.83
CA ARG A 337 -19.39 -4.75 13.17
C ARG A 337 -19.68 -3.52 14.02
N SER A 338 -20.07 -2.39 13.42
CA SER A 338 -20.52 -1.17 14.10
C SER A 338 -22.02 -1.22 14.46
N PRO A 339 -22.44 -0.82 15.68
CA PRO A 339 -23.84 -0.86 16.08
C PRO A 339 -24.75 0.17 15.37
N ASN A 340 -24.21 1.11 14.57
CA ASN A 340 -25.00 2.13 13.88
C ASN A 340 -24.53 2.32 12.42
N PRO A 341 -25.39 2.07 11.41
CA PRO A 341 -25.08 2.40 10.02
C PRO A 341 -24.83 3.89 9.86
N ARG A 342 -23.80 4.24 9.09
CA ARG A 342 -23.42 5.63 8.80
C ARG A 342 -23.52 5.88 7.30
N ILE A 343 -23.60 7.15 6.92
CA ILE A 343 -23.47 7.54 5.51
C ILE A 343 -22.14 6.95 4.98
N GLY A 344 -22.17 6.36 3.80
CA GLY A 344 -21.04 5.68 3.19
C GLY A 344 -21.07 4.16 3.34
N ASP A 345 -22.06 3.58 4.04
CA ASP A 345 -22.22 2.12 4.11
C ASP A 345 -23.17 1.57 3.04
N TYR A 346 -24.12 2.37 2.55
CA TYR A 346 -25.09 1.91 1.56
C TYR A 346 -24.56 2.10 0.12
N PRO A 347 -24.97 1.25 -0.83
CA PRO A 347 -24.49 1.33 -2.22
C PRO A 347 -24.55 2.74 -2.83
N ASP A 348 -25.63 3.48 -2.61
CA ASP A 348 -25.83 4.81 -3.20
C ASP A 348 -25.17 5.96 -2.44
N ASP A 349 -24.58 5.69 -1.27
CA ASP A 349 -23.94 6.71 -0.46
C ASP A 349 -22.60 7.15 -1.07
N THR A 350 -22.34 8.46 -1.04
CA THR A 350 -21.00 9.00 -1.30
C THR A 350 -20.08 8.76 -0.11
N MET A 351 -18.80 8.53 -0.40
CA MET A 351 -17.80 8.24 0.62
C MET A 351 -17.07 9.51 1.09
N TRP A 352 -16.90 9.63 2.41
CA TRP A 352 -15.98 10.60 3.02
C TRP A 352 -14.53 10.16 2.73
N PRO A 353 -13.57 11.06 2.49
CA PRO A 353 -13.68 12.53 2.53
C PRO A 353 -14.10 13.17 1.20
N TRP A 354 -14.14 12.40 0.10
CA TRP A 354 -14.25 12.96 -1.25
C TRP A 354 -15.53 13.76 -1.51
N ASN A 355 -16.59 13.51 -0.76
CA ASN A 355 -17.84 14.27 -0.81
C ASN A 355 -17.80 15.62 -0.05
N GLY A 356 -16.69 15.95 0.61
CA GLY A 356 -16.53 17.21 1.35
C GLY A 356 -17.45 17.38 2.57
N VAL A 357 -18.18 16.34 2.98
CA VAL A 357 -19.16 16.43 4.07
C VAL A 357 -18.47 16.41 5.43
N THR A 358 -18.76 17.41 6.27
CA THR A 358 -18.25 17.54 7.64
C THR A 358 -19.38 17.71 8.67
N GLY A 359 -19.15 17.31 9.92
CA GLY A 359 -20.13 17.45 11.01
C GLY A 359 -21.32 16.48 10.94
N ASN A 360 -22.31 16.65 11.83
CA ASN A 360 -23.52 15.80 11.91
C ASN A 360 -23.24 14.27 11.91
N GLY A 361 -22.23 13.84 12.68
CA GLY A 361 -21.82 12.43 12.75
C GLY A 361 -20.72 12.02 11.76
N ARG A 362 -20.20 12.96 10.96
CA ARG A 362 -18.93 12.85 10.23
C ARG A 362 -17.81 13.62 10.97
N PRO A 363 -16.53 13.39 10.63
CA PRO A 363 -15.42 14.19 11.11
C PRO A 363 -15.58 15.69 10.83
N ASP A 364 -14.89 16.51 11.62
CA ASP A 364 -14.92 17.99 11.48
C ASP A 364 -14.15 18.49 10.24
N THR A 365 -13.36 17.62 9.61
CA THR A 365 -12.57 17.91 8.41
C THR A 365 -12.81 16.86 7.32
N ALA A 366 -12.66 17.26 6.06
CA ALA A 366 -12.67 16.36 4.90
C ALA A 366 -11.40 16.64 4.06
N PRO A 367 -10.26 16.02 4.41
CA PRO A 367 -8.98 16.30 3.76
C PRO A 367 -8.94 15.81 2.30
N GLY A 368 -8.07 16.44 1.49
CA GLY A 368 -7.82 16.10 0.07
C GLY A 368 -8.87 16.56 -0.94
N GLY A 369 -10.09 16.86 -0.51
CA GLY A 369 -11.16 17.31 -1.41
C GLY A 369 -11.69 16.18 -2.31
N PRO A 370 -12.33 16.50 -3.44
CA PRO A 370 -12.90 15.51 -4.35
C PRO A 370 -11.85 14.59 -4.96
N LEU A 371 -12.25 13.38 -5.37
CA LEU A 371 -11.38 12.44 -6.05
C LEU A 371 -10.81 13.10 -7.32
N ILE A 372 -9.49 13.10 -7.43
CA ILE A 372 -8.82 13.72 -8.58
C ILE A 372 -9.24 13.03 -9.88
N ASP A 373 -9.45 13.82 -10.95
CA ASP A 373 -9.86 13.30 -12.24
C ASP A 373 -8.83 12.33 -12.84
N SER A 374 -9.31 11.33 -13.58
CA SER A 374 -8.45 10.55 -14.47
C SER A 374 -8.52 11.16 -15.88
N PRO A 375 -7.36 11.38 -16.53
CA PRO A 375 -7.36 11.81 -17.93
C PRO A 375 -7.90 10.75 -18.91
N PHE A 376 -8.24 9.54 -18.44
CA PHE A 376 -8.67 8.41 -19.27
C PHE A 376 -10.10 7.95 -19.00
N THR A 377 -10.65 8.24 -17.82
CA THR A 377 -12.03 7.93 -17.44
C THR A 377 -12.58 9.02 -16.54
N ASN A 378 -13.84 9.40 -16.76
CA ASN A 378 -14.56 10.32 -15.87
C ASN A 378 -15.26 9.56 -14.72
N TYR A 379 -15.10 8.23 -14.65
CA TYR A 379 -15.69 7.38 -13.61
C TYR A 379 -14.67 7.14 -12.48
N PRO A 380 -15.09 7.07 -11.19
CA PRO A 380 -16.46 7.18 -10.67
C PRO A 380 -17.00 8.62 -10.60
N GLY A 381 -16.15 9.61 -10.88
CA GLY A 381 -16.45 11.03 -10.70
C GLY A 381 -15.82 11.57 -9.41
N PRO A 382 -16.01 12.86 -9.12
CA PRO A 382 -15.36 13.55 -8.00
C PRO A 382 -15.85 13.10 -6.62
N GLU A 383 -17.08 12.60 -6.52
CA GLU A 383 -17.70 12.14 -5.27
C GLU A 383 -18.10 10.65 -5.39
N PRO A 384 -17.13 9.72 -5.31
CA PRO A 384 -17.38 8.30 -5.51
C PRO A 384 -18.41 7.75 -4.53
N LYS A 385 -19.31 6.91 -5.04
CA LYS A 385 -20.23 6.12 -4.24
C LYS A 385 -19.69 4.73 -3.98
N VAL A 386 -20.21 4.07 -2.97
CA VAL A 386 -19.90 2.67 -2.66
C VAL A 386 -20.15 1.76 -3.86
N ILE A 387 -21.32 1.90 -4.50
CA ILE A 387 -21.72 1.07 -5.65
C ILE A 387 -20.76 1.21 -6.83
N ASP A 388 -20.11 2.38 -6.96
CA ASP A 388 -19.20 2.63 -8.07
C ASP A 388 -17.92 1.77 -7.99
N THR A 389 -17.65 1.24 -6.80
CA THR A 389 -16.44 0.46 -6.51
C THR A 389 -16.60 -1.03 -6.76
N ILE A 390 -17.82 -1.55 -6.73
CA ILE A 390 -18.09 -3.00 -6.74
C ILE A 390 -17.72 -3.59 -8.10
N ASP A 391 -18.19 -2.96 -9.18
CA ASP A 391 -17.94 -3.38 -10.56
C ASP A 391 -16.70 -2.70 -11.17
N TYR A 392 -15.51 -2.94 -10.60
CA TYR A 392 -14.30 -2.21 -11.00
C TYR A 392 -13.92 -2.37 -12.48
N GLN A 393 -14.27 -3.50 -13.11
CA GLN A 393 -14.07 -3.77 -14.53
C GLN A 393 -15.27 -3.37 -15.41
N GLY A 394 -16.36 -2.84 -14.85
CA GLY A 394 -17.55 -2.49 -15.62
C GLY A 394 -18.22 -3.67 -16.32
N ARG A 395 -18.14 -4.89 -15.75
CA ARG A 395 -18.70 -6.13 -16.32
C ARG A 395 -20.22 -6.10 -16.46
N ILE A 396 -20.90 -5.40 -15.55
CA ILE A 396 -22.35 -5.25 -15.54
C ILE A 396 -22.75 -3.86 -16.01
N THR A 397 -22.05 -2.84 -15.49
CA THR A 397 -22.41 -1.43 -15.68
C THR A 397 -21.85 -0.83 -16.97
N GLY A 398 -20.84 -1.46 -17.57
CA GLY A 398 -20.03 -0.88 -18.65
C GLY A 398 -19.10 0.25 -18.19
N LYS A 399 -19.04 0.56 -16.89
CA LYS A 399 -18.25 1.64 -16.31
C LYS A 399 -17.10 1.07 -15.49
N SER A 400 -15.88 1.16 -16.02
CA SER A 400 -14.67 0.69 -15.33
C SER A 400 -13.97 1.81 -14.58
N LEU A 401 -13.34 1.46 -13.45
CA LEU A 401 -12.43 2.32 -12.69
C LEU A 401 -11.03 2.44 -13.32
N TYR A 402 -10.77 1.70 -14.40
CA TYR A 402 -9.57 1.84 -15.23
C TYR A 402 -8.26 1.39 -14.56
N PHE A 403 -8.34 0.32 -13.75
CA PHE A 403 -7.20 -0.45 -13.25
C PHE A 403 -7.54 -1.95 -13.29
N ASP A 404 -6.52 -2.81 -13.35
CA ASP A 404 -6.63 -4.27 -13.35
C ASP A 404 -5.43 -4.92 -12.66
N TYR A 405 -5.53 -6.22 -12.35
CA TYR A 405 -4.45 -7.02 -11.75
C TYR A 405 -3.84 -8.01 -12.74
N ASP A 406 -2.55 -8.25 -12.62
CA ASP A 406 -1.76 -9.11 -13.52
C ASP A 406 -2.30 -10.53 -13.73
N HIS A 407 -2.92 -11.13 -12.72
CA HIS A 407 -3.48 -12.48 -12.77
C HIS A 407 -5.02 -12.52 -12.80
N LEU A 408 -5.69 -11.38 -12.92
CA LEU A 408 -7.15 -11.30 -13.03
C LEU A 408 -7.53 -10.67 -14.38
N PRO A 409 -7.42 -11.41 -15.49
CA PRO A 409 -7.77 -10.90 -16.80
C PRO A 409 -9.27 -10.62 -16.89
N PHE A 410 -9.65 -9.78 -17.85
CA PHE A 410 -11.05 -9.64 -18.21
C PHE A 410 -11.53 -10.92 -18.91
N ASP A 411 -12.60 -11.51 -18.38
CA ASP A 411 -13.23 -12.71 -18.94
C ASP A 411 -14.64 -12.38 -19.41
N ASN A 412 -14.83 -12.38 -20.73
CA ASN A 412 -16.10 -12.08 -21.40
C ASN A 412 -16.97 -13.32 -21.66
N THR A 413 -16.54 -14.50 -21.20
CA THR A 413 -17.29 -15.76 -21.37
C THR A 413 -18.36 -15.98 -20.29
N VAL A 414 -18.34 -15.16 -19.23
CA VAL A 414 -19.31 -15.21 -18.13
C VAL A 414 -20.52 -14.35 -18.50
N PRO A 415 -21.72 -14.95 -18.73
CA PRO A 415 -22.90 -14.20 -19.12
C PRO A 415 -23.35 -13.24 -18.00
N PRO A 416 -24.09 -12.15 -18.33
CA PRO A 416 -24.72 -11.30 -17.33
C PRO A 416 -25.66 -12.13 -16.43
N PRO A 417 -25.85 -11.71 -15.16
CA PRO A 417 -26.63 -12.47 -14.20
C PRO A 417 -28.05 -12.72 -14.73
N SER A 418 -28.43 -13.98 -14.87
CA SER A 418 -29.81 -14.39 -15.14
C SER A 418 -30.49 -14.71 -13.79
N PRO A 419 -31.78 -14.38 -13.59
CA PRO A 419 -32.42 -14.42 -12.26
C PRO A 419 -32.51 -15.82 -11.61
N GLN A 420 -32.15 -16.89 -12.33
CA GLN A 420 -32.36 -18.26 -11.87
C GLN A 420 -31.31 -19.20 -12.49
N ARG A 421 -30.15 -19.35 -11.85
CA ARG A 421 -29.32 -20.58 -11.92
C ARG A 421 -28.14 -20.50 -10.96
N SER A 422 -28.32 -21.10 -9.79
CA SER A 422 -27.24 -21.49 -8.88
C SER A 422 -26.58 -22.77 -9.41
N GLY A 423 -25.61 -22.64 -10.30
CA GLY A 423 -24.77 -23.76 -10.76
C GLY A 423 -23.33 -23.31 -10.85
N MET A 424 -22.47 -23.83 -9.96
CA MET A 424 -21.03 -23.57 -10.00
C MET A 424 -20.43 -24.22 -11.25
N ALA A 425 -19.86 -23.42 -12.15
CA ALA A 425 -18.91 -23.91 -13.14
C ALA A 425 -17.52 -23.97 -12.48
N THR A 426 -16.84 -25.10 -12.63
CA THR A 426 -15.58 -25.42 -11.97
C THR A 426 -14.40 -24.78 -12.71
N THR A 427 -13.94 -23.61 -12.25
CA THR A 427 -12.56 -23.17 -12.50
C THR A 427 -11.62 -23.87 -11.50
N ALA A 428 -10.33 -23.97 -11.82
CA ALA A 428 -9.34 -24.58 -10.91
C ALA A 428 -9.33 -23.92 -9.52
N GLY A 429 -9.62 -22.62 -9.43
CA GLY A 429 -9.73 -21.89 -8.17
C GLY A 429 -10.95 -22.31 -7.33
N ALA A 430 -12.11 -22.56 -7.95
CA ALA A 430 -13.30 -23.02 -7.24
C ALA A 430 -13.12 -24.44 -6.66
N LEU A 431 -12.43 -25.32 -7.38
CA LEU A 431 -12.11 -26.67 -6.88
C LEU A 431 -11.16 -26.61 -5.68
N ALA A 432 -10.08 -25.81 -5.76
CA ALA A 432 -9.14 -25.63 -4.65
C ALA A 432 -9.81 -25.07 -3.39
N VAL A 433 -10.75 -24.14 -3.55
CA VAL A 433 -11.58 -23.62 -2.46
C VAL A 433 -12.42 -24.72 -1.81
N GLN A 434 -13.07 -25.57 -2.60
CA GLN A 434 -13.88 -26.68 -2.08
C GLN A 434 -13.04 -27.70 -1.32
N GLU A 435 -11.90 -28.13 -1.90
CA GLU A 435 -10.97 -29.06 -1.25
C GLU A 435 -10.47 -28.52 0.09
N HIS A 436 -10.17 -27.22 0.15
CA HIS A 436 -9.73 -26.54 1.36
C HIS A 436 -10.84 -26.51 2.44
N GLN A 437 -12.09 -26.22 2.07
CA GLN A 437 -13.23 -26.26 3.00
C GLN A 437 -13.43 -27.65 3.59
N GLU A 438 -13.35 -28.70 2.77
CA GLU A 438 -13.46 -30.08 3.25
C GLU A 438 -12.31 -30.46 4.18
N ALA A 439 -11.09 -30.03 3.89
CA ALA A 439 -9.94 -30.23 4.77
C ALA A 439 -10.13 -29.53 6.12
N ASN A 440 -10.55 -28.26 6.12
CA ASN A 440 -10.81 -27.51 7.36
C ASN A 440 -11.93 -28.15 8.19
N LYS A 441 -12.99 -28.67 7.57
CA LYS A 441 -14.04 -29.41 8.28
C LYS A 441 -13.52 -30.68 8.95
N ARG A 442 -12.63 -31.43 8.29
CA ARG A 442 -12.01 -32.64 8.87
C ARG A 442 -11.12 -32.27 10.06
N LEU A 443 -10.35 -31.19 9.95
CA LEU A 443 -9.51 -30.68 11.04
C LEU A 443 -10.34 -30.20 12.23
N SER A 444 -11.44 -29.48 11.99
CA SER A 444 -12.37 -29.04 13.05
C SER A 444 -12.98 -30.24 13.79
N ASN A 445 -13.42 -31.28 13.08
CA ASN A 445 -13.90 -32.50 13.73
C ASN A 445 -12.81 -33.19 14.58
N ALA A 446 -11.60 -33.34 14.04
CA ALA A 446 -10.47 -33.91 14.79
C ALA A 446 -10.10 -33.07 16.03
N PHE A 447 -10.17 -31.74 15.90
CA PHE A 447 -9.96 -30.83 17.01
C PHE A 447 -10.97 -31.05 18.14
N ARG A 448 -12.26 -31.24 17.82
CA ARG A 448 -13.30 -31.52 18.82
C ARG A 448 -13.12 -32.86 19.52
N GLU A 449 -12.76 -33.89 18.78
CA GLU A 449 -12.65 -35.27 19.28
C GLU A 449 -11.38 -35.52 20.10
N SER A 450 -10.31 -34.75 19.88
CA SER A 450 -9.02 -35.00 20.52
C SER A 450 -8.88 -34.45 21.94
N GLU A 451 -8.11 -35.15 22.78
CA GLU A 451 -7.63 -34.69 24.09
C GLU A 451 -6.10 -34.61 24.17
N THR A 452 -5.37 -34.98 23.10
CA THR A 452 -3.89 -35.01 23.13
C THR A 452 -3.29 -33.70 22.62
N ALA A 453 -2.24 -33.22 23.29
CA ALA A 453 -1.60 -31.95 22.95
C ALA A 453 -1.10 -31.92 21.49
N ASP A 454 -0.42 -32.98 21.03
CA ASP A 454 0.12 -33.06 19.66
C ASP A 454 -0.96 -32.93 18.58
N GLU A 455 -2.10 -33.58 18.80
CA GLU A 455 -3.23 -33.55 17.88
C GLU A 455 -3.93 -32.18 17.89
N LEU A 456 -4.11 -31.58 19.07
CA LEU A 456 -4.67 -30.23 19.21
C LEU A 456 -3.78 -29.18 18.54
N ILE A 457 -2.46 -29.26 18.76
CA ILE A 457 -1.46 -28.39 18.11
C ILE A 457 -1.53 -28.58 16.60
N ARG A 458 -1.54 -29.83 16.10
CA ARG A 458 -1.65 -30.09 14.67
C ARG A 458 -2.94 -29.50 14.09
N CYS A 459 -4.07 -29.71 14.75
CA CYS A 459 -5.34 -29.18 14.27
C CYS A 459 -5.32 -27.66 14.25
N LEU A 460 -4.98 -27.00 15.36
CA LEU A 460 -4.98 -25.54 15.41
C LEU A 460 -3.94 -24.92 14.47
N ASN A 461 -2.81 -25.56 14.20
CA ASN A 461 -1.83 -25.09 13.22
C ASN A 461 -2.38 -25.06 11.79
N HIS A 462 -3.32 -25.95 11.47
CA HIS A 462 -3.87 -26.10 10.12
C HIS A 462 -5.30 -25.58 9.97
N ILE A 463 -6.05 -25.40 11.06
CA ILE A 463 -7.32 -24.70 11.06
C ILE A 463 -7.03 -23.22 10.93
N ASP A 464 -7.55 -22.59 9.89
CA ASP A 464 -7.32 -21.16 9.68
C ASP A 464 -8.19 -20.27 10.59
N MET A 465 -9.41 -20.70 10.90
CA MET A 465 -10.38 -19.95 11.70
C MET A 465 -11.35 -20.88 12.43
N LEU A 466 -11.74 -20.52 13.66
CA LEU A 466 -12.79 -21.18 14.42
C LEU A 466 -14.10 -20.42 14.21
N THR A 467 -15.03 -21.01 13.47
CA THR A 467 -16.35 -20.40 13.17
C THR A 467 -17.50 -21.04 13.93
N GLU A 468 -17.32 -22.28 14.40
CA GLU A 468 -18.36 -23.06 15.07
C GLU A 468 -18.31 -22.86 16.60
N GLU A 469 -19.47 -22.78 17.24
CA GLU A 469 -19.60 -22.46 18.67
C GLU A 469 -18.85 -23.46 19.57
N ASP A 470 -18.91 -24.76 19.23
CA ASP A 470 -18.22 -25.82 19.96
C ASP A 470 -16.69 -25.68 19.87
N ASP A 471 -16.17 -25.28 18.70
CA ASP A 471 -14.74 -25.07 18.47
C ASP A 471 -14.24 -23.86 19.27
N ILE A 472 -15.00 -22.78 19.23
CA ILE A 472 -14.72 -21.55 19.98
C ILE A 472 -14.71 -21.86 21.49
N THR A 473 -15.72 -22.58 21.98
CA THR A 473 -15.83 -22.96 23.39
C THR A 473 -14.64 -23.80 23.83
N LYS A 474 -14.25 -24.80 23.03
CA LYS A 474 -13.09 -25.65 23.32
C LYS A 474 -11.78 -24.86 23.30
N ALA A 475 -11.59 -23.97 22.33
CA ALA A 475 -10.40 -23.12 22.26
C ALA A 475 -10.31 -22.14 23.45
N ILE A 476 -11.44 -21.58 23.91
CA ILE A 476 -11.47 -20.73 25.11
C ILE A 476 -11.11 -21.55 26.36
N ALA A 477 -11.56 -22.81 26.45
CA ALA A 477 -11.18 -23.70 27.54
C ALA A 477 -9.67 -24.00 27.53
N ILE A 478 -9.10 -24.28 26.36
CA ILE A 478 -7.65 -24.49 26.19
C ILE A 478 -6.87 -23.24 26.63
N LEU A 479 -7.25 -22.06 26.12
CA LEU A 479 -6.61 -20.79 26.48
C LEU A 479 -6.56 -20.55 28.00
N LYS A 480 -7.66 -20.89 28.69
CA LYS A 480 -7.83 -20.67 30.13
C LYS A 480 -7.20 -21.72 31.02
N ASP A 481 -6.82 -22.89 30.50
CA ASP A 481 -6.22 -23.95 31.30
C ASP A 481 -4.72 -23.74 31.50
N THR A 482 -4.36 -23.23 32.68
CA THR A 482 -2.97 -22.92 33.06
C THR A 482 -2.08 -24.17 33.19
N LYS A 483 -2.65 -25.38 33.11
CA LYS A 483 -1.87 -26.63 33.14
C LYS A 483 -1.40 -27.07 31.75
N LEU A 484 -1.98 -26.50 30.70
CA LEU A 484 -1.60 -26.81 29.32
C LEU A 484 -0.35 -26.03 28.89
N ASP A 485 0.30 -26.57 27.86
CA ASP A 485 1.47 -25.97 27.24
C ASP A 485 1.20 -24.53 26.75
N ALA A 486 2.19 -23.67 26.94
CA ALA A 486 2.09 -22.24 26.60
C ALA A 486 1.86 -22.02 25.09
N GLY A 487 2.54 -22.79 24.24
CA GLY A 487 2.41 -22.71 22.79
C GLY A 487 1.03 -23.16 22.32
N LEU A 488 0.48 -24.23 22.91
CA LEU A 488 -0.91 -24.63 22.65
C LEU A 488 -1.92 -23.55 23.06
N ARG A 489 -1.74 -22.92 24.22
CA ARG A 489 -2.60 -21.81 24.69
C ARG A 489 -2.50 -20.59 23.77
N ALA A 490 -1.28 -20.23 23.36
CA ALA A 490 -1.03 -19.13 22.42
C ALA A 490 -1.68 -19.43 21.06
N LEU A 491 -1.52 -20.64 20.55
CA LEU A 491 -2.14 -21.06 19.29
C LEU A 491 -3.68 -21.05 19.37
N ALA A 492 -4.28 -21.43 20.50
CA ALA A 492 -5.71 -21.29 20.71
C ALA A 492 -6.16 -19.81 20.71
N LEU A 493 -5.41 -18.92 21.38
CA LEU A 493 -5.67 -17.48 21.37
C LEU A 493 -5.59 -16.89 19.96
N ASN A 494 -4.58 -17.29 19.19
CA ASN A 494 -4.41 -16.89 17.80
C ASN A 494 -5.64 -17.18 16.95
N ARG A 495 -6.27 -18.34 17.17
CA ARG A 495 -7.49 -18.74 16.46
C ARG A 495 -8.77 -18.09 16.99
N LEU A 496 -8.70 -17.42 18.14
CA LEU A 496 -9.82 -16.72 18.78
C LEU A 496 -9.84 -15.21 18.51
N ILE A 497 -8.91 -14.64 17.75
CA ILE A 497 -8.80 -13.18 17.54
C ILE A 497 -10.11 -12.54 17.08
N GLU A 498 -10.84 -13.18 16.16
CA GLU A 498 -12.14 -12.65 15.72
C GLU A 498 -13.17 -12.61 16.85
N VAL A 499 -13.17 -13.62 17.72
CA VAL A 499 -14.07 -13.73 18.88
C VAL A 499 -13.69 -12.68 19.92
N VAL A 500 -12.39 -12.53 20.21
CA VAL A 500 -11.84 -11.50 21.11
C VAL A 500 -12.26 -10.11 20.64
N SER A 501 -12.23 -9.85 19.33
CA SER A 501 -12.59 -8.55 18.75
C SER A 501 -14.05 -8.14 19.00
N LEU A 502 -14.93 -9.10 19.33
CA LEU A 502 -16.37 -8.86 19.50
C LEU A 502 -16.88 -9.13 20.92
N ASN A 503 -16.06 -9.74 21.78
CA ASN A 503 -16.45 -10.16 23.12
C ASN A 503 -15.65 -9.41 24.18
N GLU A 504 -16.31 -8.48 24.87
CA GLU A 504 -15.67 -7.62 25.89
C GLU A 504 -15.05 -8.41 27.05
N ASP A 505 -15.73 -9.46 27.55
CA ASP A 505 -15.22 -10.27 28.65
C ASP A 505 -13.94 -11.02 28.26
N LEU A 506 -13.92 -11.58 27.05
CA LEU A 506 -12.75 -12.28 26.52
C LEU A 506 -11.63 -11.30 26.21
N PHE A 507 -11.93 -10.12 25.66
CA PHE A 507 -10.95 -9.05 25.46
C PHE A 507 -10.29 -8.64 26.78
N ILE A 508 -11.09 -8.41 27.82
CA ILE A 508 -10.60 -8.09 29.16
C ILE A 508 -9.77 -9.24 29.73
N TYR A 509 -10.15 -10.49 29.48
CA TYR A 509 -9.35 -11.66 29.86
C TYR A 509 -7.98 -11.65 29.17
N VAL A 510 -7.91 -11.36 27.87
CA VAL A 510 -6.65 -11.26 27.12
C VAL A 510 -5.76 -10.12 27.66
N LEU A 511 -6.35 -8.97 28.01
CA LEU A 511 -5.60 -7.91 28.69
C LEU A 511 -4.99 -8.36 30.02
N LYS A 512 -5.71 -9.17 30.81
CA LYS A 512 -5.18 -9.73 32.07
C LYS A 512 -4.05 -10.73 31.83
N VAL A 513 -4.15 -11.54 30.78
CA VAL A 513 -3.05 -12.44 30.37
C VAL A 513 -1.82 -11.62 30.01
N LEU A 514 -1.98 -10.55 29.24
CA LEU A 514 -0.89 -9.65 28.87
C LEU A 514 -0.24 -8.98 30.09
N GLU A 515 -1.03 -8.49 31.04
CA GLU A 515 -0.54 -7.81 32.25
C GLU A 515 0.15 -8.76 33.25
N ASN A 516 -0.23 -10.05 33.27
CA ASN A 516 0.28 -11.01 34.24
C ASN A 516 1.70 -11.49 33.88
N GLN A 517 2.72 -10.95 34.53
CA GLN A 517 4.12 -11.35 34.34
C GLN A 517 4.43 -12.80 34.75
N GLU A 518 3.52 -13.49 35.48
CA GLU A 518 3.66 -14.92 35.78
C GLU A 518 3.16 -15.83 34.64
N GLU A 519 2.43 -15.29 33.66
CA GLU A 519 2.05 -16.07 32.47
C GLU A 519 3.28 -16.25 31.54
N PRO A 520 3.36 -17.37 30.81
CA PRO A 520 4.47 -17.61 29.89
C PRO A 520 4.60 -16.52 28.82
N SER A 521 5.82 -16.04 28.57
CA SER A 521 6.09 -14.98 27.59
C SER A 521 5.48 -15.24 26.21
N GLU A 522 5.48 -16.49 25.74
CA GLU A 522 4.90 -16.85 24.44
C GLU A 522 3.40 -16.51 24.36
N LEU A 523 2.63 -16.87 25.39
CA LEU A 523 1.21 -16.56 25.47
C LEU A 523 0.98 -15.05 25.60
N ARG A 524 1.80 -14.36 26.41
CA ARG A 524 1.70 -12.91 26.60
C ARG A 524 2.00 -12.13 25.31
N LYS A 525 2.96 -12.59 24.50
CA LYS A 525 3.26 -12.01 23.18
C LYS A 525 2.10 -12.19 22.20
N GLU A 526 1.44 -13.34 22.22
CA GLU A 526 0.24 -13.55 21.42
C GLU A 526 -0.95 -12.71 21.93
N ALA A 527 -1.07 -12.50 23.24
CA ALA A 527 -2.03 -11.58 23.81
C ALA A 527 -1.79 -10.14 23.35
N LEU A 528 -0.54 -9.66 23.40
CA LEU A 528 -0.15 -8.36 22.86
C LEU A 528 -0.56 -8.23 21.38
N ARG A 529 -0.15 -9.18 20.53
CA ARG A 529 -0.47 -9.17 19.09
C ARG A 529 -1.97 -9.20 18.82
N THR A 530 -2.73 -9.93 19.65
CA THR A 530 -4.19 -9.97 19.59
C THR A 530 -4.79 -8.58 19.86
N ILE A 531 -4.34 -7.90 20.91
CA ILE A 531 -4.81 -6.53 21.24
C ILE A 531 -4.42 -5.53 20.15
N GLU A 532 -3.20 -5.61 19.61
CA GLU A 532 -2.77 -4.81 18.46
C GLU A 532 -3.68 -5.05 17.24
N THR A 533 -4.03 -6.30 16.97
CA THR A 533 -4.92 -6.66 15.84
C THR A 533 -6.33 -6.11 16.06
N CYS A 534 -6.83 -6.16 17.29
CA CYS A 534 -8.13 -5.59 17.62
C CYS A 534 -8.21 -4.07 17.40
N SER A 535 -7.09 -3.35 17.35
CA SER A 535 -7.10 -1.92 16.98
C SER A 535 -7.64 -1.66 15.57
N PHE A 536 -7.61 -2.67 14.69
CA PHE A 536 -8.17 -2.61 13.33
C PHE A 536 -9.59 -3.18 13.25
N THR A 537 -9.90 -4.21 14.05
CA THR A 537 -11.01 -5.13 13.78
C THR A 537 -12.13 -5.14 14.82
N SER A 538 -11.93 -4.41 15.92
CA SER A 538 -12.80 -4.50 17.07
C SER A 538 -13.64 -3.23 17.24
N PRO A 539 -14.97 -3.32 17.13
CA PRO A 539 -15.87 -2.19 17.40
C PRO A 539 -15.88 -1.77 18.87
N ILE A 540 -15.42 -2.63 19.79
CA ILE A 540 -15.33 -2.34 21.23
C ILE A 540 -13.97 -1.77 21.65
N PHE A 541 -12.98 -1.74 20.75
CA PHE A 541 -11.66 -1.19 21.07
C PHE A 541 -11.71 0.28 21.52
N PRO A 542 -12.47 1.19 20.87
CA PRO A 542 -12.54 2.59 21.30
C PRO A 542 -13.08 2.76 22.72
N SER A 543 -14.09 1.97 23.13
CA SER A 543 -14.65 2.05 24.47
C SER A 543 -13.70 1.51 25.54
N LEU A 544 -12.83 0.56 25.18
CA LEU A 544 -11.84 -0.01 26.09
C LEU A 544 -10.49 0.73 26.10
N LYS A 545 -10.32 1.76 25.26
CA LYS A 545 -9.06 2.53 25.15
C LYS A 545 -8.47 2.96 26.51
N PRO A 546 -9.20 3.53 27.47
CA PRO A 546 -8.62 3.92 28.76
C PRO A 546 -7.98 2.75 29.52
N LYS A 547 -8.62 1.57 29.45
CA LYS A 547 -8.13 0.34 30.10
C LYS A 547 -6.92 -0.23 29.38
N ILE A 548 -6.94 -0.20 28.04
CA ILE A 548 -5.80 -0.61 27.22
C ILE A 548 -4.58 0.25 27.56
N ILE A 549 -4.73 1.58 27.55
CA ILE A 549 -3.63 2.51 27.90
C ILE A 549 -3.11 2.24 29.32
N GLN A 550 -3.99 1.97 30.29
CA GLN A 550 -3.56 1.62 31.65
C GLN A 550 -2.69 0.35 31.69
N VAL A 551 -3.12 -0.73 31.03
CA VAL A 551 -2.35 -1.98 30.95
C VAL A 551 -1.01 -1.73 30.28
N PHE A 552 -0.99 -1.00 29.16
CA PHE A 552 0.23 -0.73 28.40
C PHE A 552 1.23 0.15 29.18
N ARG A 553 0.77 1.09 30.03
CA ARG A 553 1.66 1.81 30.95
C ARG A 553 2.34 0.85 31.94
N GLY A 554 1.63 -0.17 32.40
CA GLY A 554 2.18 -1.25 33.23
C GLY A 554 3.14 -2.21 32.49
N LEU A 555 3.22 -2.15 31.16
CA LEU A 555 4.21 -2.92 30.39
C LEU A 555 5.56 -2.20 30.27
N THR A 556 5.66 -0.94 30.70
CA THR A 556 6.89 -0.13 30.51
C THR A 556 8.09 -0.62 31.33
N ASP A 557 7.87 -1.42 32.37
CA ASP A 557 8.89 -2.07 33.19
C ASP A 557 8.83 -3.60 33.10
N ASP A 558 8.20 -4.14 32.05
CA ASP A 558 8.06 -5.59 31.86
C ASP A 558 9.42 -6.29 31.76
N HIS A 559 9.54 -7.50 32.32
CA HIS A 559 10.77 -8.29 32.24
C HIS A 559 11.06 -8.78 30.81
N ASP A 560 10.02 -9.02 29.99
CA ASP A 560 10.18 -9.40 28.60
C ASP A 560 10.43 -8.16 27.74
N GLN A 561 11.61 -8.11 27.11
CA GLN A 561 12.03 -6.98 26.29
C GLN A 561 11.07 -6.67 25.13
N GLU A 562 10.55 -7.71 24.46
CA GLU A 562 9.67 -7.51 23.31
C GLU A 562 8.32 -6.94 23.74
N ILE A 563 7.77 -7.42 24.87
CA ILE A 563 6.52 -6.88 25.43
C ILE A 563 6.73 -5.42 25.86
N ARG A 564 7.84 -5.13 26.56
CA ARG A 564 8.18 -3.78 27.02
C ARG A 564 8.31 -2.79 25.85
N GLU A 565 9.10 -3.13 24.85
CA GLU A 565 9.37 -2.25 23.71
C GLU A 565 8.11 -2.00 22.85
N ASN A 566 7.32 -3.05 22.59
CA ASN A 566 6.06 -2.89 21.85
C ASN A 566 5.01 -2.14 22.67
N GLY A 567 4.96 -2.35 23.99
CA GLY A 567 4.09 -1.60 24.90
C GLY A 567 4.38 -0.10 24.84
N MET A 568 5.67 0.28 24.89
CA MET A 568 6.10 1.67 24.71
C MET A 568 5.82 2.20 23.30
N SER A 569 6.08 1.42 22.24
CA SER A 569 5.77 1.83 20.86
C SER A 569 4.27 2.12 20.68
N PHE A 570 3.41 1.31 21.27
CA PHE A 570 1.97 1.53 21.26
C PHE A 570 1.58 2.84 21.97
N LEU A 571 2.07 3.06 23.19
CA LEU A 571 1.83 4.30 23.93
C LEU A 571 2.36 5.55 23.21
N ALA A 572 3.53 5.46 22.55
CA ALA A 572 4.12 6.56 21.80
C ALA A 572 3.21 7.02 20.65
N LYS A 573 2.59 6.07 19.93
CA LYS A 573 1.61 6.37 18.86
C LYS A 573 0.34 7.06 19.37
N PHE A 574 0.01 6.90 20.67
CA PHE A 574 -1.06 7.64 21.34
C PHE A 574 -0.59 8.96 21.99
N LYS A 575 0.67 9.35 21.81
CA LYS A 575 1.25 10.56 22.41
C LYS A 575 1.10 10.58 23.95
N ASP A 576 1.32 9.43 24.57
CA ASP A 576 1.12 9.27 26.00
C ASP A 576 2.16 10.07 26.82
N GLU A 577 1.70 11.06 27.60
CA GLU A 577 2.59 11.91 28.40
C GLU A 577 3.36 11.16 29.49
N PHE A 578 2.81 10.05 30.01
CA PHE A 578 3.51 9.25 31.01
C PHE A 578 4.74 8.59 30.39
N LEU A 579 4.60 8.00 29.21
CA LEU A 579 5.73 7.49 28.45
C LEU A 579 6.75 8.59 28.13
N GLN A 580 6.31 9.76 27.62
CA GLN A 580 7.20 10.87 27.27
C GLN A 580 8.13 11.23 28.44
N ARG A 581 7.59 11.34 29.66
CA ARG A 581 8.39 11.62 30.87
C ARG A 581 9.41 10.54 31.18
N LEU A 582 9.02 9.26 31.10
CA LEU A 582 9.92 8.13 31.36
C LEU A 582 11.08 8.08 30.35
N LEU A 583 10.79 8.31 29.07
CA LEU A 583 11.80 8.32 28.02
C LEU A 583 12.80 9.47 28.23
N ILE A 584 12.31 10.68 28.53
CA ILE A 584 13.18 11.84 28.82
C ILE A 584 14.04 11.57 30.06
N GLU A 585 13.46 11.05 31.14
CA GLU A 585 14.20 10.72 32.36
C GLU A 585 15.30 9.68 32.10
N GLY A 586 15.01 8.66 31.29
CA GLY A 586 16.00 7.64 30.89
C GLY A 586 17.14 8.20 30.04
N LEU A 587 16.86 9.21 29.20
CA LEU A 587 17.88 9.90 28.40
C LEU A 587 18.72 10.87 29.23
N GLU A 588 18.14 11.51 30.25
CA GLU A 588 18.87 12.40 31.17
C GLU A 588 19.70 11.62 32.20
N VAL A 589 19.16 10.50 32.68
CA VAL A 589 19.75 9.63 33.71
C VAL A 589 19.84 8.20 33.17
N PRO A 590 20.97 7.81 32.52
CA PRO A 590 21.09 6.51 31.85
C PRO A 590 20.82 5.29 32.73
N GLN A 591 21.00 5.38 34.05
CA GLN A 591 20.67 4.30 34.98
C GLN A 591 19.16 4.03 35.12
N LYS A 592 18.33 4.97 34.69
CA LYS A 592 16.86 4.86 34.64
C LYS A 592 16.34 4.50 33.24
N ALA A 593 17.23 4.30 32.26
CA ALA A 593 16.82 3.96 30.91
C ALA A 593 16.11 2.60 30.89
N LEU A 594 14.90 2.58 30.32
CA LEU A 594 14.08 1.36 30.20
C LEU A 594 14.28 0.64 28.86
N VAL A 595 14.87 1.34 27.90
CA VAL A 595 15.15 0.90 26.54
C VAL A 595 16.46 1.55 26.04
N PRO A 596 17.07 1.03 24.96
CA PRO A 596 18.24 1.67 24.34
C PRO A 596 17.99 3.14 23.96
N GLU A 597 19.05 3.96 24.03
CA GLU A 597 19.02 5.43 23.82
C GLU A 597 18.39 5.78 22.45
N GLU A 598 18.78 5.10 21.37
CA GLU A 598 18.23 5.33 20.03
C GLU A 598 16.74 5.00 19.89
N PHE A 599 16.27 4.00 20.64
CA PHE A 599 14.86 3.63 20.60
C PHE A 599 14.02 4.64 21.39
N ALA A 600 14.50 5.08 22.56
CA ALA A 600 13.86 6.16 23.31
C ALA A 600 13.74 7.45 22.47
N ILE A 601 14.81 7.87 21.80
CA ILE A 601 14.80 9.02 20.90
C ILE A 601 13.75 8.83 19.79
N SER A 602 13.73 7.66 19.15
CA SER A 602 12.76 7.37 18.08
C SER A 602 11.31 7.45 18.56
N LEU A 603 11.00 6.95 19.77
CA LEU A 603 9.66 7.03 20.35
C LEU A 603 9.23 8.46 20.69
N LEU A 604 10.16 9.32 21.13
CA LEU A 604 9.88 10.75 21.35
C LEU A 604 9.46 11.47 20.06
N GLY A 605 9.90 10.97 18.90
CA GLY A 605 9.56 11.54 17.60
C GLY A 605 8.05 11.53 17.25
N TYR A 606 7.23 10.70 17.92
CA TYR A 606 5.77 10.72 17.73
C TYR A 606 5.08 11.94 18.37
N ASP A 607 5.75 12.62 19.31
CA ASP A 607 5.23 13.83 19.96
C ASP A 607 6.36 14.79 20.34
N ILE A 608 7.12 15.24 19.34
CA ILE A 608 8.27 16.11 19.56
C ILE A 608 7.87 17.55 19.86
N HIS A 609 8.50 18.16 20.87
CA HIS A 609 8.26 19.54 21.28
C HIS A 609 9.56 20.29 21.62
N ALA A 610 9.51 21.62 21.61
CA ALA A 610 10.67 22.50 21.76
C ALA A 610 11.56 22.21 22.99
N GLY A 611 10.98 21.75 24.09
CA GLY A 611 11.72 21.40 25.32
C GLY A 611 12.72 20.25 25.17
N ILE A 612 12.58 19.37 24.16
CA ILE A 612 13.45 18.20 23.98
C ILE A 612 14.72 18.54 23.17
N TYR A 613 14.69 19.57 22.33
CA TYR A 613 15.82 19.87 21.43
C TYR A 613 17.17 20.08 22.12
N PRO A 614 17.28 20.78 23.27
CA PRO A 614 18.56 20.89 23.98
C PRO A 614 19.15 19.54 24.39
N LEU A 615 18.30 18.58 24.77
CA LEU A 615 18.72 17.22 25.11
C LEU A 615 19.21 16.47 23.86
N LEU A 616 18.51 16.57 22.74
CA LEU A 616 18.93 15.96 21.47
C LEU A 616 20.27 16.53 20.99
N GLN A 617 20.44 17.85 21.01
CA GLN A 617 21.73 18.48 20.67
C GLN A 617 22.87 18.00 21.59
N LYS A 618 22.59 17.84 22.89
CA LYS A 618 23.56 17.29 23.85
C LYS A 618 23.94 15.86 23.45
N ILE A 619 22.96 14.99 23.22
CA ILE A 619 23.18 13.60 22.80
C ILE A 619 24.09 13.54 21.58
N VAL A 620 23.78 14.29 20.51
CA VAL A 620 24.60 14.33 19.27
C VAL A 620 26.08 14.64 19.54
N ARG A 621 26.35 15.53 20.50
CA ARG A 621 27.71 16.00 20.84
C ARG A 621 28.45 15.12 21.82
N THR A 622 27.75 14.37 22.69
CA THR A 622 28.36 13.70 23.83
C THR A 622 28.33 12.19 23.77
N THR A 623 27.38 11.58 23.06
CA THR A 623 27.32 10.12 22.94
C THR A 623 28.31 9.63 21.88
N ASN A 624 28.85 8.42 22.08
CA ASN A 624 29.63 7.70 21.07
C ASN A 624 28.76 6.69 20.30
N ASN A 625 27.46 6.60 20.61
CA ASN A 625 26.52 5.72 19.94
C ASN A 625 25.98 6.40 18.68
N ASP A 626 26.50 6.02 17.52
CA ASP A 626 26.08 6.59 16.24
C ASP A 626 24.59 6.36 15.92
N ASN A 627 23.95 5.29 16.41
CA ASN A 627 22.51 5.08 16.22
C ASN A 627 21.71 6.19 16.94
N SER A 628 22.13 6.51 18.17
CA SER A 628 21.51 7.57 18.97
C SER A 628 21.76 8.95 18.37
N ARG A 629 22.98 9.21 17.87
CA ARG A 629 23.30 10.45 17.14
C ARG A 629 22.46 10.60 15.90
N ALA A 630 22.38 9.56 15.07
CA ALA A 630 21.58 9.57 13.84
C ALA A 630 20.10 9.81 14.13
N ALA A 631 19.51 9.13 15.13
CA ALA A 631 18.13 9.33 15.54
C ALA A 631 17.87 10.77 16.02
N ALA A 632 18.76 11.32 16.86
CA ALA A 632 18.64 12.69 17.37
C ALA A 632 18.75 13.74 16.25
N LEU A 633 19.69 13.58 15.33
CA LEU A 633 19.88 14.48 14.19
C LEU A 633 18.63 14.56 13.30
N TYR A 634 17.95 13.45 13.08
CA TYR A 634 16.71 13.43 12.31
C TYR A 634 15.62 14.29 12.97
N LEU A 635 15.47 14.17 14.29
CA LEU A 635 14.48 14.90 15.07
C LEU A 635 14.81 16.40 15.24
N LEU A 636 16.08 16.79 15.08
CA LEU A 636 16.49 18.18 15.04
C LEU A 636 16.05 18.93 13.76
N ALA A 637 15.38 18.26 12.82
CA ALA A 637 14.76 18.89 11.66
C ALA A 637 13.72 19.97 12.01
N GLY A 638 13.19 19.97 13.25
CA GLY A 638 12.29 21.02 13.77
C GLY A 638 12.95 22.05 14.69
N ASP A 639 14.26 21.92 14.97
CA ASP A 639 14.97 22.82 15.88
C ASP A 639 15.63 24.00 15.13
N PRO A 640 15.15 25.24 15.31
CA PRO A 640 15.71 26.42 14.64
C PRO A 640 17.16 26.74 15.05
N ASN A 641 17.69 26.11 16.10
CA ASN A 641 19.06 26.34 16.57
C ASN A 641 20.03 25.22 16.16
N ALA A 642 19.56 24.21 15.42
CA ALA A 642 20.37 23.05 15.07
C ALA A 642 21.22 23.24 13.80
N GLU A 643 20.93 24.25 12.96
CA GLU A 643 21.55 24.41 11.63
C GLU A 643 23.08 24.23 11.64
N LYS A 644 23.77 24.97 12.52
CA LYS A 644 25.23 24.88 12.64
C LYS A 644 25.70 23.47 12.96
N LEU A 645 25.04 22.79 13.91
CA LEU A 645 25.36 21.42 14.29
C LEU A 645 25.14 20.46 13.11
N LEU A 646 24.03 20.61 12.38
CA LEU A 646 23.70 19.79 11.21
C LEU A 646 24.75 19.94 10.10
N VAL A 647 25.19 21.18 9.82
CA VAL A 647 26.25 21.45 8.82
C VAL A 647 27.58 20.86 9.26
N GLU A 648 28.01 21.11 10.49
CA GLU A 648 29.28 20.59 11.03
C GLU A 648 29.31 19.06 11.00
N THR A 649 28.23 18.41 11.43
CA THR A 649 28.12 16.94 11.40
C THR A 649 28.10 16.40 9.97
N PHE A 650 27.37 17.02 9.04
CA PHE A 650 27.34 16.55 7.66
C PHE A 650 28.69 16.66 6.94
N LEU A 651 29.44 17.75 7.18
CA LEU A 651 30.73 17.99 6.52
C LEU A 651 31.88 17.18 7.12
N ASN A 652 31.72 16.63 8.32
CA ASN A 652 32.72 15.77 8.93
C ASN A 652 32.79 14.40 8.23
N LYS A 653 33.86 14.17 7.45
CA LYS A 653 34.04 12.93 6.67
C LYS A 653 34.33 11.69 7.51
N ASP A 654 34.68 11.85 8.79
CA ASP A 654 34.90 10.74 9.72
C ASP A 654 33.59 10.20 10.32
N GLU A 655 32.47 10.89 10.11
CA GLU A 655 31.16 10.48 10.60
C GLU A 655 30.60 9.28 9.85
N ARG A 656 29.85 8.44 10.57
CA ARG A 656 29.12 7.32 9.98
C ARG A 656 28.10 7.81 8.93
N PHE A 657 27.89 6.99 7.91
CA PHE A 657 27.05 7.33 6.76
C PHE A 657 25.65 7.86 7.15
N ASP A 658 24.97 7.20 8.08
CA ASP A 658 23.61 7.54 8.52
C ASP A 658 23.55 8.76 9.44
N VAL A 659 24.59 9.03 10.23
CA VAL A 659 24.77 10.28 11.00
C VAL A 659 24.83 11.46 10.03
N ARG A 660 25.66 11.36 8.97
CA ARG A 660 25.72 12.37 7.91
C ARG A 660 24.40 12.46 7.16
N LYS A 661 23.80 11.32 6.79
CA LYS A 661 22.51 11.27 6.09
C LYS A 661 21.39 11.99 6.85
N ASN A 662 21.20 11.68 8.14
CA ASN A 662 20.13 12.29 8.92
C ASN A 662 20.39 13.79 9.18
N SER A 663 21.66 14.20 9.28
CA SER A 663 22.03 15.62 9.29
C SER A 663 21.61 16.32 8.01
N LEU A 664 21.84 15.69 6.85
CA LEU A 664 21.45 16.20 5.54
C LEU A 664 19.93 16.33 5.39
N ILE A 665 19.18 15.32 5.83
CA ILE A 665 17.70 15.31 5.81
C ILE A 665 17.16 16.46 6.67
N ALA A 666 17.66 16.61 7.89
CA ALA A 666 17.25 17.68 8.79
C ALA A 666 17.62 19.06 8.25
N LEU A 667 18.82 19.22 7.67
CA LEU A 667 19.27 20.46 7.06
C LEU A 667 18.40 20.88 5.88
N LYS A 668 17.94 19.92 5.05
CA LYS A 668 17.02 20.20 3.94
C LYS A 668 15.73 20.87 4.40
N GLN A 669 15.22 20.50 5.58
CA GLN A 669 13.99 21.06 6.14
C GLN A 669 14.24 22.42 6.79
N GLN A 670 15.34 22.56 7.53
CA GLN A 670 15.69 23.78 8.26
C GLN A 670 16.16 24.92 7.34
N SER A 671 17.09 24.60 6.42
CA SER A 671 17.80 25.59 5.61
C SER A 671 17.96 25.09 4.17
N PRO A 672 16.88 25.11 3.34
CA PRO A 672 16.89 24.53 2.00
C PRO A 672 17.96 25.11 1.05
N GLU A 673 18.31 26.40 1.19
CA GLU A 673 19.33 27.04 0.35
C GLU A 673 20.76 26.60 0.74
N ASP A 674 21.07 26.52 2.05
CA ASP A 674 22.35 26.01 2.55
C ASP A 674 22.52 24.52 2.25
N PHE A 675 21.45 23.74 2.47
CA PHE A 675 21.36 22.35 2.03
C PHE A 675 21.75 22.22 0.56
N LEU A 676 21.13 23.02 -0.32
CA LEU A 676 21.33 22.90 -1.76
C LEU A 676 22.77 23.21 -2.14
N GLU A 677 23.35 24.26 -1.56
CA GLU A 677 24.74 24.61 -1.79
C GLU A 677 25.70 23.52 -1.35
N ILE A 678 25.51 23.00 -0.13
CA ILE A 678 26.33 21.94 0.46
C ILE A 678 26.19 20.67 -0.38
N ALA A 679 24.98 20.22 -0.68
CA ALA A 679 24.74 19.00 -1.43
C ALA A 679 25.36 19.04 -2.82
N LEU A 680 25.20 20.15 -3.57
CA LEU A 680 25.79 20.28 -4.91
C LEU A 680 27.34 20.29 -4.87
N LYS A 681 27.94 20.94 -3.86
CA LYS A 681 29.40 20.88 -3.63
C LYS A 681 29.85 19.46 -3.33
N THR A 682 29.14 18.76 -2.45
CA THR A 682 29.44 17.37 -2.08
C THR A 682 29.33 16.42 -3.27
N ILE A 683 28.30 16.56 -4.13
CA ILE A 683 28.17 15.75 -5.35
C ILE A 683 29.39 15.94 -6.28
N ALA A 684 29.93 17.15 -6.37
CA ALA A 684 31.08 17.48 -7.21
C ALA A 684 32.45 17.10 -6.57
N ASP A 685 32.49 16.83 -5.26
CA ASP A 685 33.72 16.47 -4.55
C ASP A 685 34.22 15.07 -4.95
N LYS A 686 35.40 15.01 -5.55
CA LYS A 686 36.02 13.75 -6.00
C LYS A 686 36.58 12.91 -4.84
N ASP A 687 36.88 13.56 -3.71
CA ASP A 687 37.42 12.94 -2.51
C ASP A 687 36.31 12.58 -1.50
N GLU A 688 35.05 12.70 -1.89
CA GLU A 688 33.91 12.31 -1.06
C GLU A 688 33.48 10.87 -1.34
N ASN A 689 32.98 10.20 -0.29
CA ASN A 689 32.40 8.88 -0.36
C ASN A 689 31.26 8.81 -1.41
N GLU A 690 31.30 7.82 -2.30
CA GLU A 690 30.31 7.66 -3.37
C GLU A 690 28.86 7.62 -2.84
N ASN A 691 28.61 6.93 -1.72
CA ASN A 691 27.28 6.83 -1.15
C ASN A 691 26.78 8.17 -0.61
N ILE A 692 27.67 8.98 -0.03
CA ILE A 692 27.35 10.34 0.42
C ILE A 692 26.99 11.24 -0.78
N ARG A 693 27.73 11.10 -1.88
CA ARG A 693 27.44 11.82 -3.14
C ARG A 693 26.09 11.39 -3.72
N ILE A 694 25.76 10.09 -3.67
CA ILE A 694 24.48 9.54 -4.14
C ILE A 694 23.30 10.05 -3.28
N ILE A 695 23.40 10.06 -1.94
CA ILE A 695 22.31 10.57 -1.11
C ILE A 695 22.08 12.07 -1.34
N CYS A 696 23.15 12.84 -1.59
CA CYS A 696 23.04 14.26 -1.96
C CYS A 696 22.35 14.39 -3.31
N LEU A 697 22.74 13.60 -4.31
CA LEU A 697 22.14 13.61 -5.63
C LEU A 697 20.64 13.28 -5.57
N ASN A 698 20.28 12.26 -4.79
CA ASN A 698 18.90 11.90 -4.53
C ASN A 698 18.17 13.04 -3.80
N ALA A 699 18.77 13.66 -2.79
CA ALA A 699 18.14 14.75 -2.05
C ALA A 699 17.94 16.02 -2.89
N VAL A 700 18.86 16.36 -3.82
CA VAL A 700 18.65 17.48 -4.75
C VAL A 700 17.67 17.14 -5.86
N ARG A 701 17.62 15.88 -6.33
CA ARG A 701 16.60 15.40 -7.29
C ARG A 701 15.20 15.72 -6.78
N GLN A 702 14.98 15.54 -5.47
CA GLN A 702 13.74 15.84 -4.78
C GLN A 702 13.36 17.34 -4.73
N MET A 703 14.27 18.25 -5.11
CA MET A 703 13.99 19.70 -5.17
C MET A 703 13.86 20.24 -6.60
N THR A 704 13.94 19.38 -7.61
CA THR A 704 13.87 19.77 -9.03
C THR A 704 12.48 20.21 -9.49
N HIS A 705 11.46 20.04 -8.65
CA HIS A 705 10.10 20.51 -8.91
C HIS A 705 9.94 22.03 -8.73
N ILE A 706 10.85 22.67 -7.99
CA ILE A 706 10.86 24.12 -7.76
C ILE A 706 11.66 24.78 -8.88
N GLU A 707 11.01 25.53 -9.78
CA GLU A 707 11.61 26.09 -11.00
C GLU A 707 12.92 26.88 -10.76
N LYS A 708 12.94 27.71 -9.70
CA LYS A 708 14.14 28.49 -9.31
C LYS A 708 15.32 27.58 -8.97
N THR A 709 15.05 26.51 -8.23
CA THR A 709 16.04 25.53 -7.76
C THR A 709 16.48 24.61 -8.91
N LYS A 710 15.52 24.20 -9.75
CA LYS A 710 15.70 23.31 -10.90
C LYS A 710 16.83 23.77 -11.82
N ASN A 711 16.77 25.02 -12.27
CA ASN A 711 17.77 25.58 -13.18
C ASN A 711 19.17 25.61 -12.57
N ARG A 712 19.27 25.95 -11.27
CA ARG A 712 20.54 25.94 -10.52
C ARG A 712 21.12 24.52 -10.42
N ILE A 713 20.28 23.54 -10.06
CA ILE A 713 20.67 22.13 -9.94
C ILE A 713 21.24 21.64 -11.27
N PHE A 714 20.47 21.72 -12.35
CA PHE A 714 20.87 21.16 -13.63
C PHE A 714 22.10 21.84 -14.23
N THR A 715 22.21 23.17 -14.10
CA THR A 715 23.39 23.91 -14.54
C THR A 715 24.68 23.42 -13.85
N GLN A 716 24.61 23.06 -12.56
CA GLN A 716 25.78 22.57 -11.83
C GLN A 716 26.06 21.09 -12.12
N LEU A 717 25.03 20.25 -12.14
CA LEU A 717 25.17 18.82 -12.40
C LEU A 717 25.72 18.54 -13.81
N GLN A 718 25.32 19.31 -14.83
CA GLN A 718 25.82 19.17 -16.20
C GLN A 718 27.34 19.45 -16.34
N ARG A 719 27.97 20.12 -15.35
CA ARG A 719 29.42 20.38 -15.36
C ARG A 719 30.24 19.19 -14.88
N ILE A 720 29.60 18.18 -14.30
CA ILE A 720 30.29 16.99 -13.78
C ILE A 720 30.62 16.07 -14.95
N ASN A 721 31.91 15.75 -15.13
CA ASN A 721 32.35 14.80 -16.14
C ASN A 721 31.96 13.36 -15.74
N LEU A 722 30.97 12.79 -16.43
CA LEU A 722 30.48 11.42 -16.22
C LEU A 722 31.56 10.34 -16.35
N GLN A 723 32.63 10.60 -17.10
CA GLN A 723 33.74 9.65 -17.26
C GLN A 723 34.71 9.63 -16.07
N GLU A 724 34.64 10.64 -15.21
CA GLU A 724 35.53 10.82 -14.06
C GLU A 724 34.85 10.53 -12.71
N VAL A 725 33.60 10.05 -12.73
CA VAL A 725 32.85 9.69 -11.51
C VAL A 725 32.59 8.19 -11.44
N PRO A 726 32.45 7.61 -10.23
CA PRO A 726 32.10 6.20 -10.07
C PRO A 726 30.85 5.79 -10.84
N THR A 727 30.81 4.54 -11.30
CA THR A 727 29.77 4.03 -12.22
C THR A 727 28.35 4.18 -11.68
N THR A 728 28.13 3.98 -10.37
CA THR A 728 26.79 4.08 -9.78
C THR A 728 26.34 5.54 -9.77
N LEU A 729 27.21 6.44 -9.33
CA LEU A 729 26.94 7.88 -9.36
C LEU A 729 26.73 8.39 -10.81
N ALA A 730 27.53 7.92 -11.77
CA ALA A 730 27.37 8.27 -13.18
C ALA A 730 25.98 7.87 -13.71
N ARG A 731 25.53 6.66 -13.37
CA ARG A 731 24.20 6.16 -13.72
C ARG A 731 23.09 7.02 -13.13
N GLU A 732 23.17 7.33 -11.83
CA GLU A 732 22.15 8.18 -11.17
C GLU A 732 22.12 9.61 -11.74
N LEU A 733 23.29 10.17 -12.07
CA LEU A 733 23.38 11.49 -12.69
C LEU A 733 22.77 11.48 -14.08
N HIS A 734 23.10 10.46 -14.88
CA HIS A 734 22.53 10.28 -16.22
C HIS A 734 21.01 10.13 -16.17
N THR A 735 20.47 9.32 -15.26
CA THR A 735 19.01 9.15 -15.09
C THR A 735 18.34 10.48 -14.78
N LEU A 736 18.90 11.28 -13.86
CA LEU A 736 18.34 12.57 -13.50
C LEU A 736 18.39 13.58 -14.66
N LEU A 737 19.50 13.64 -15.39
CA LEU A 737 19.67 14.53 -16.54
C LEU A 737 18.79 14.11 -17.73
N ALA A 738 18.58 12.81 -17.94
CA ALA A 738 17.67 12.31 -18.96
C ALA A 738 16.21 12.66 -18.64
N GLN A 739 15.80 12.57 -17.37
CA GLN A 739 14.46 12.96 -16.94
C GLN A 739 14.17 14.45 -17.24
N GLN A 740 15.13 15.34 -17.00
CA GLN A 740 15.02 16.75 -17.37
C GLN A 740 14.73 16.95 -18.87
N ALA A 741 15.48 16.25 -19.73
CA ALA A 741 15.33 16.37 -21.17
C ALA A 741 13.94 15.88 -21.65
N SER A 742 13.42 14.80 -21.06
CA SER A 742 12.06 14.32 -21.35
C SER A 742 10.98 15.30 -20.88
N ASP A 743 11.15 15.95 -19.73
CA ASP A 743 10.23 16.97 -19.22
C ASP A 743 10.23 18.23 -20.12
N GLU A 744 11.40 18.69 -20.58
CA GLU A 744 11.56 19.86 -21.46
C GLU A 744 11.00 19.62 -22.87
N ASN A 745 11.06 18.38 -23.37
CA ASN A 745 10.53 18.01 -24.68
C ASN A 745 9.02 17.73 -24.67
N GLY A 746 8.34 17.86 -23.52
CA GLY A 746 6.91 17.59 -23.39
C GLY A 746 6.54 16.12 -23.60
N GLU A 747 7.50 15.19 -23.53
CA GLU A 747 7.22 13.75 -23.60
C GLU A 747 6.47 13.24 -22.35
N ASN A 748 6.47 14.05 -21.28
CA ASN A 748 5.70 13.87 -20.05
C ASN A 748 4.45 14.80 -19.97
N LEU A 749 3.88 15.29 -21.07
CA LEU A 749 2.59 16.02 -21.08
C LEU A 749 1.45 15.27 -21.78
#